data_AF-A0A958JQY2-F1
#
_entry.id   AF-A0A958JQY2-F1
#
_cell.length_a   1.000
_cell.length_b   1.000
_cell.length_c   1.000
_cell.angle_alpha   90.00
_cell.angle_beta   90.00
_cell.angle_gamma   90.00
#
_symmetry.space_group_name_H-M   'P 1'
#
loop_
_entity.id
_entity.type
_entity.pdbx_description
1 polymer ?
#
loop_
_entity_poly.entity_id
_entity_poly.type
_entity_poly.pdbx_seq_one_letter_code
_entity_poly.pdbx_strand_id
1 'polypeptide(L)'
;MLQLWSAHEKKYLTNILAAGISLGNCSVEGSDPEKAKKSVMRRLRRKRWSRRLLWILPVLLVAVFLFDYFANIPRERDAGAYWYHERAFVGLGTVLKMTALKLFASHEDLKNSQLEVAEIYIRGDRYDRLQAALPNTDVREEKAEIKLGKETFSGRVRFRGDSMNHWAFPNKSWRIELKQDDYYKGMQSINLNVPRVESQMANWLGYQMTGRMGSLITPYSDNVHFRLNRKYDGVRLLLEQPNQDSLVRRGLPAGKIFVGDIETEQIYGGVALKQLYEDPTAWSVRGPSEEPNSKEIEELTALLRSETPPVEFSEKLAGLVDLEAVAKYMALLEIVGSVHIDDVHNGKFYFHSHLGRFIPIVWDTVAYMWGDLAAVDIGANLLFRRIIENPLLREEKDSALWNAVQSALQEQDVLRLVNQEADRMKRDIYAFPFKLHASDEGIQHISNGEYEEALARLRTAIHARQERVVSHLSKSLLSYSFIPNGEREGEYFLDIQLSSAAGFLLKEISFEFDGKEESSRVTLHRLSDGADSGVSASSSTENGVTTYSLQVGDPLYSGRTFKDPLYAEIVPRTYRYLVRGLPAYAKPRVTVLGENTVSGEPVSARAVESPLRGEPVGESGWWLDGARRGRIYKLSGSTVLQKTLRVGPSDSIRVVAGTQLSLGPRVSIFVDGGSIYLEGTADSPITVQGTNPSHPWGTIALRNVKEGVIRHVRISGGTFDTLGHVRYEGLVAVHGGSVSAEHLQGDGNYLSVKSGELKLSSSEIHSPFPFGVKVENGSYFENGVKHVTAGREHSDRLFDVTAEGTPPREEREFKYTIRLSNKAPLDPVELSHVIHQALQKNIEDESRWLAPFEFGGKYLLDAQSEGFLFRDIYFDTEDEWAYENSISYRYRNRYSSRKNYKRHLKQYQRPEFWPHRLEFQAKFDREELGDGFSTVKEARFEFRNASRPFGESFQAPPPPWAEDEFLTYFETGLFQGIPTTPAKLLYQKYFGSEKRRSLAFEPAVVLLTDRHRVHFHLPTPYGSGPNPDQAFIVSLDSSEIFRAAPYLEYLSEVRRGTHDGGKPKAVGELLEIEVEFERNVSDVLDRQILEEKSESRREVLLAHREKFLHDQKTIMAVIAQALAELDLEVLPASKSKYVQAMEALKRAGSSR
;
A
#
# COMPACT_ATOMS: atom_id res chain seq x y z
N MET A 1 47.35 22.79 7.54
CA MET A 1 47.27 23.48 6.24
C MET A 1 48.51 23.31 5.34
N LEU A 2 49.66 22.82 5.80
CA LEU A 2 50.88 22.66 4.98
C LEU A 2 51.08 21.25 4.33
N GLN A 3 50.06 20.39 4.32
CA GLN A 3 50.18 19.01 3.80
C GLN A 3 49.35 18.70 2.54
N LEU A 4 48.67 19.69 1.93
CA LEU A 4 47.76 19.48 0.80
C LEU A 4 48.29 19.93 -0.57
N TRP A 5 49.60 20.15 -0.73
CA TRP A 5 50.16 20.65 -1.99
C TRP A 5 50.71 19.51 -2.85
N SER A 6 50.34 19.51 -4.14
CA SER A 6 50.83 18.57 -5.13
C SER A 6 52.33 18.77 -5.42
N ALA A 7 52.99 17.75 -5.99
CA ALA A 7 54.41 17.80 -6.35
C ALA A 7 54.72 18.91 -7.38
N HIS A 8 53.72 19.35 -8.17
CA HIS A 8 53.87 20.42 -9.15
C HIS A 8 53.92 21.81 -8.50
N GLU A 9 53.14 22.04 -7.45
CA GLU A 9 53.07 23.32 -6.73
C GLU A 9 54.30 23.57 -5.85
N LYS A 10 54.91 22.50 -5.32
CA LYS A 10 56.20 22.59 -4.59
C LYS A 10 57.35 23.03 -5.49
N LYS A 11 57.32 22.67 -6.79
CA LYS A 11 58.33 23.05 -7.80
C LYS A 11 58.23 24.53 -8.20
N TYR A 12 57.02 25.09 -8.17
CA TYR A 12 56.78 26.51 -8.46
C TYR A 12 57.30 27.43 -7.35
N LEU A 13 57.16 27.02 -6.07
CA LEU A 13 57.70 27.73 -4.91
C LEU A 13 59.24 27.68 -4.83
N THR A 14 59.88 26.59 -5.26
CA THR A 14 61.34 26.48 -5.28
C THR A 14 61.98 27.40 -6.33
N ASN A 15 61.30 27.62 -7.45
CA ASN A 15 61.78 28.53 -8.50
C ASN A 15 61.66 30.02 -8.12
N ILE A 16 60.69 30.38 -7.28
CA ILE A 16 60.53 31.76 -6.79
C ILE A 16 61.57 32.10 -5.70
N LEU A 17 62.02 31.11 -4.93
CA LEU A 17 63.05 31.28 -3.89
C LEU A 17 64.49 31.31 -4.45
N ALA A 18 64.73 30.81 -5.67
CA ALA A 18 66.06 30.80 -6.30
C ALA A 18 66.46 32.14 -6.98
N ALA A 19 65.54 33.08 -7.19
CA ALA A 19 65.80 34.34 -7.91
C ALA A 19 66.23 35.52 -7.02
N GLY A 20 66.48 35.29 -5.72
CA GLY A 20 66.64 36.35 -4.72
C GLY A 20 68.06 36.68 -4.25
N ILE A 21 69.12 35.99 -4.70
CA ILE A 21 70.48 36.20 -4.17
C ILE A 21 71.53 36.13 -5.30
N SER A 22 71.88 37.28 -5.87
CA SER A 22 73.23 37.56 -6.37
C SER A 22 73.36 39.05 -6.73
N LEU A 23 74.03 39.82 -5.87
CA LEU A 23 74.66 41.08 -6.24
C LEU A 23 75.96 41.21 -5.45
N GLY A 24 77.08 41.08 -6.15
CA GLY A 24 78.41 41.38 -5.67
C GLY A 24 79.28 41.91 -6.82
N ASN A 25 79.87 43.09 -6.58
CA ASN A 25 81.00 43.72 -7.25
C ASN A 25 80.75 44.45 -8.59
N CYS A 26 80.81 45.80 -8.54
CA CYS A 26 81.99 46.51 -9.03
C CYS A 26 81.97 47.99 -8.64
N SER A 27 83.16 48.57 -8.70
CA SER A 27 83.72 49.74 -8.03
C SER A 27 83.24 51.12 -8.48
N VAL A 28 83.57 52.06 -7.60
CA VAL A 28 83.41 53.52 -7.57
C VAL A 28 84.16 54.21 -8.71
N GLU A 29 83.64 55.33 -9.23
CA GLU A 29 84.33 56.64 -9.24
C GLU A 29 83.50 57.79 -9.84
N GLY A 30 83.54 58.94 -9.15
CA GLY A 30 83.35 60.27 -9.75
C GLY A 30 81.97 60.94 -9.63
N SER A 31 81.97 62.07 -8.91
CA SER A 31 81.11 63.27 -9.07
C SER A 31 79.89 63.51 -8.16
N ASP A 32 80.00 64.66 -7.46
CA ASP A 32 78.99 65.61 -6.93
C ASP A 32 78.01 65.17 -5.81
N PRO A 33 78.28 65.54 -4.52
CA PRO A 33 77.45 65.18 -3.36
C PRO A 33 76.01 65.71 -3.36
N GLU A 34 75.68 66.79 -4.08
CA GLU A 34 74.33 67.37 -4.02
C GLU A 34 73.32 66.70 -4.97
N LYS A 35 73.75 66.22 -6.15
CA LYS A 35 72.88 65.46 -7.06
C LYS A 35 72.59 64.03 -6.56
N ALA A 36 73.50 63.45 -5.78
CA ALA A 36 73.33 62.12 -5.18
C ALA A 36 72.19 62.09 -4.14
N LYS A 37 72.01 63.14 -3.31
CA LYS A 37 70.95 63.17 -2.27
C LYS A 37 69.53 63.20 -2.83
N LYS A 38 69.26 63.95 -3.90
CA LYS A 38 67.91 64.01 -4.54
C LYS A 38 67.57 62.76 -5.35
N SER A 39 68.56 62.13 -6.01
CA SER A 39 68.41 60.87 -6.75
C SER A 39 68.14 59.67 -5.81
N VAL A 40 68.86 59.59 -4.68
CA VAL A 40 68.73 58.52 -3.69
C VAL A 40 67.37 58.60 -2.97
N MET A 41 66.88 59.80 -2.60
CA MET A 41 65.54 59.92 -1.98
C MET A 41 64.38 59.54 -2.93
N ARG A 42 64.50 59.82 -4.25
CA ARG A 42 63.48 59.45 -5.24
C ARG A 42 63.50 57.95 -5.57
N ARG A 43 64.68 57.32 -5.59
CA ARG A 43 64.84 55.84 -5.69
C ARG A 43 64.40 55.11 -4.43
N LEU A 44 64.61 55.67 -3.23
CA LEU A 44 64.14 55.08 -1.97
C LEU A 44 62.61 55.17 -1.81
N ARG A 45 61.96 56.25 -2.28
CA ARG A 45 60.49 56.32 -2.36
C ARG A 45 59.90 55.32 -3.36
N ARG A 46 60.48 55.16 -4.56
CA ARG A 46 60.05 54.14 -5.55
C ARG A 46 60.33 52.69 -5.09
N LYS A 47 61.42 52.43 -4.35
CA LYS A 47 61.71 51.12 -3.72
C LYS A 47 60.79 50.81 -2.53
N ARG A 48 60.39 51.81 -1.74
CA ARG A 48 59.38 51.62 -0.67
C ARG A 48 57.99 51.35 -1.23
N TRP A 49 57.60 52.04 -2.30
CA TRP A 49 56.31 51.80 -2.97
C TRP A 49 56.26 50.45 -3.70
N SER A 50 57.31 50.04 -4.41
CA SER A 50 57.38 48.71 -5.04
C SER A 50 57.45 47.56 -4.03
N ARG A 51 58.15 47.72 -2.90
CA ARG A 51 58.11 46.75 -1.80
C ARG A 51 56.74 46.68 -1.11
N ARG A 52 56.04 47.80 -0.97
CA ARG A 52 54.65 47.81 -0.47
C ARG A 52 53.71 47.13 -1.47
N LEU A 53 53.85 47.38 -2.77
CA LEU A 53 53.09 46.69 -3.82
C LEU A 53 53.31 45.18 -3.82
N LEU A 54 54.55 44.71 -3.56
CA LEU A 54 54.88 43.30 -3.41
C LEU A 54 54.18 42.61 -2.22
N TRP A 55 53.83 43.37 -1.17
CA TRP A 55 53.03 42.85 -0.05
C TRP A 55 51.52 43.06 -0.25
N ILE A 56 51.11 44.05 -1.03
CA ILE A 56 49.70 44.35 -1.32
C ILE A 56 49.13 43.35 -2.33
N LEU A 57 49.90 42.92 -3.33
CA LEU A 57 49.41 42.02 -4.39
C LEU A 57 48.93 40.65 -3.83
N PRO A 58 49.69 39.96 -2.95
CA PRO A 58 49.22 38.71 -2.35
C PRO A 58 48.01 38.91 -1.46
N VAL A 59 47.92 40.03 -0.73
CA VAL A 59 46.78 40.36 0.12
C VAL A 59 45.53 40.63 -0.71
N LEU A 60 45.64 41.36 -1.83
CA LEU A 60 44.54 41.56 -2.77
C LEU A 60 44.13 40.25 -3.43
N LEU A 61 45.08 39.40 -3.81
CA LEU A 61 44.79 38.08 -4.38
C LEU A 61 44.02 37.21 -3.39
N VAL A 62 44.48 37.15 -2.14
CA VAL A 62 43.79 36.44 -1.05
C VAL A 62 42.42 37.07 -0.79
N ALA A 63 42.28 38.40 -0.83
CA ALA A 63 41.00 39.07 -0.66
C ALA A 63 40.02 38.71 -1.80
N VAL A 64 40.48 38.64 -3.06
CA VAL A 64 39.66 38.18 -4.20
C VAL A 64 39.26 36.73 -4.02
N PHE A 65 40.19 35.84 -3.64
CA PHE A 65 39.86 34.44 -3.38
C PHE A 65 38.92 34.26 -2.19
N LEU A 66 39.07 35.03 -1.12
CA LEU A 66 38.15 35.01 0.02
C LEU A 66 36.78 35.55 -0.40
N PHE A 67 36.75 36.62 -1.17
CA PHE A 67 35.51 37.21 -1.68
C PHE A 67 34.77 36.23 -2.59
N ASP A 68 35.47 35.55 -3.50
CA ASP A 68 34.90 34.48 -4.32
C ASP A 68 34.49 33.25 -3.50
N TYR A 69 35.32 32.85 -2.54
CA TYR A 69 34.99 31.78 -1.60
C TYR A 69 33.67 32.08 -0.88
N PHE A 70 33.53 33.27 -0.30
CA PHE A 70 32.28 33.66 0.37
C PHE A 70 31.12 33.82 -0.60
N ALA A 71 31.34 34.33 -1.83
CA ALA A 71 30.29 34.47 -2.83
C ALA A 71 29.67 33.13 -3.28
N ASN A 72 30.40 32.02 -3.09
CA ASN A 72 29.97 30.66 -3.42
C ASN A 72 29.42 29.87 -2.22
N ILE A 73 29.31 30.48 -1.03
CA ILE A 73 28.76 29.83 0.18
C ILE A 73 27.22 29.80 0.19
N PRO A 74 26.50 30.89 -0.12
CA PRO A 74 25.05 30.86 -0.18
C PRO A 74 24.59 29.87 -1.26
N ARG A 75 23.91 28.80 -0.86
CA ARG A 75 23.34 27.76 -1.74
C ARG A 75 21.81 27.78 -1.77
N GLU A 76 21.22 28.86 -1.27
CA GLU A 76 19.78 29.03 -1.13
C GLU A 76 19.11 29.24 -2.49
N ARG A 77 17.80 28.93 -2.56
CA ARG A 77 17.00 29.04 -3.79
C ARG A 77 17.05 30.44 -4.42
N ASP A 78 17.15 31.48 -3.58
CA ASP A 78 17.12 32.89 -3.99
C ASP A 78 18.52 33.48 -4.19
N ALA A 79 19.58 32.70 -4.00
CA ALA A 79 20.97 33.15 -4.20
C ALA A 79 21.25 33.58 -5.65
N GLY A 80 20.41 33.18 -6.60
CA GLY A 80 20.43 33.66 -7.98
C GLY A 80 19.98 35.12 -8.18
N ALA A 81 19.22 35.69 -7.23
CA ALA A 81 18.72 37.06 -7.30
C ALA A 81 19.72 38.11 -6.77
N TYR A 82 20.69 37.70 -5.96
CA TYR A 82 21.70 38.59 -5.37
C TYR A 82 22.83 38.90 -6.35
N TRP A 83 23.30 40.14 -6.32
CA TRP A 83 24.54 40.54 -6.98
C TRP A 83 25.72 39.83 -6.31
N TYR A 84 26.79 39.56 -7.09
CA TYR A 84 27.93 38.78 -6.63
C TYR A 84 28.56 39.26 -5.31
N HIS A 85 28.57 40.58 -5.06
CA HIS A 85 29.09 41.16 -3.82
C HIS A 85 28.16 40.96 -2.62
N GLU A 86 26.83 40.99 -2.83
CA GLU A 86 25.84 40.68 -1.80
C GLU A 86 26.00 39.22 -1.37
N ARG A 87 26.19 38.30 -2.31
CA ARG A 87 26.50 36.88 -2.00
C ARG A 87 27.77 36.75 -1.17
N ALA A 88 28.81 37.51 -1.48
CA ALA A 88 30.05 37.50 -0.71
C ALA A 88 29.83 37.97 0.74
N PHE A 89 29.04 39.03 0.95
CA PHE A 89 28.72 39.50 2.30
C PHE A 89 27.82 38.53 3.07
N VAL A 90 26.80 37.96 2.43
CA VAL A 90 25.93 36.93 3.02
C VAL A 90 26.74 35.69 3.40
N GLY A 91 27.63 35.23 2.50
CA GLY A 91 28.52 34.09 2.76
C GLY A 91 29.50 34.34 3.90
N LEU A 92 30.09 35.54 3.97
CA LEU A 92 30.95 35.93 5.10
C LEU A 92 30.15 35.95 6.41
N GLY A 93 28.96 36.55 6.42
CA GLY A 93 28.06 36.55 7.57
C GLY A 93 27.70 35.14 8.03
N THR A 94 27.42 34.24 7.08
CA THR A 94 27.14 32.82 7.34
C THR A 94 28.33 32.12 8.02
N VAL A 95 29.55 32.30 7.50
CA VAL A 95 30.76 31.70 8.09
C VAL A 95 31.03 32.24 9.49
N LEU A 96 30.86 33.56 9.71
CA LEU A 96 31.01 34.18 11.02
C LEU A 96 29.96 33.64 12.00
N LYS A 97 28.69 33.53 11.59
CA LYS A 97 27.60 32.94 12.40
C LYS A 97 27.95 31.49 12.76
N MET A 98 28.30 30.66 11.78
CA MET A 98 28.69 29.25 12.00
C MET A 98 29.89 29.11 12.95
N THR A 99 30.87 30.01 12.84
CA THR A 99 32.04 30.03 13.72
C THR A 99 31.64 30.39 15.15
N ALA A 100 30.82 31.43 15.32
CA ALA A 100 30.29 31.83 16.63
C ALA A 100 29.48 30.69 17.27
N LEU A 101 28.54 30.09 16.52
CA LEU A 101 27.74 28.96 16.99
C LEU A 101 28.60 27.80 17.48
N LYS A 102 29.69 27.49 16.76
CA LYS A 102 30.63 26.44 17.16
C LYS A 102 31.42 26.77 18.42
N LEU A 103 31.77 28.04 18.65
CA LEU A 103 32.50 28.47 19.85
C LEU A 103 31.64 28.43 21.11
N PHE A 104 30.33 28.65 20.98
CA PHE A 104 29.37 28.66 22.09
C PHE A 104 28.61 27.34 22.30
N ALA A 105 28.82 26.35 21.43
CA ALA A 105 28.22 25.03 21.59
C ALA A 105 28.82 24.28 22.79
N SER A 106 27.98 23.52 23.49
CA SER A 106 28.45 22.62 24.53
C SER A 106 29.23 21.45 23.93
N HIS A 107 30.02 20.77 24.76
CA HIS A 107 30.68 19.54 24.32
C HIS A 107 29.67 18.39 24.26
N GLU A 108 29.86 17.48 23.30
CA GLU A 108 29.11 16.23 23.24
C GLU A 108 29.33 15.42 24.52
N ASP A 109 28.23 14.98 25.15
CA ASP A 109 28.26 14.09 26.31
C ASP A 109 27.30 12.90 26.11
N LEU A 110 27.76 11.96 25.29
CA LEU A 110 27.04 10.76 24.92
C LEU A 110 26.61 9.90 26.12
N LYS A 111 27.42 9.87 27.20
CA LYS A 111 27.16 9.00 28.36
C LYS A 111 25.89 9.39 29.11
N ASN A 112 25.53 10.66 29.06
CA ASN A 112 24.40 11.24 29.77
C ASN A 112 23.30 11.72 28.81
N SER A 113 23.37 11.38 27.52
CA SER A 113 22.26 11.60 26.60
C SER A 113 21.07 10.72 27.00
N GLN A 114 19.87 11.28 26.91
CA GLN A 114 18.61 10.55 27.12
C GLN A 114 18.04 10.00 25.81
N LEU A 115 18.63 10.33 24.67
CA LEU A 115 18.21 9.87 23.35
C LEU A 115 18.90 8.55 23.01
N GLU A 116 18.20 7.67 22.29
CA GLU A 116 18.82 6.48 21.73
C GLU A 116 19.90 6.88 20.70
N VAL A 117 20.98 6.11 20.63
CA VAL A 117 22.07 6.35 19.69
C VAL A 117 21.72 5.75 18.34
N ALA A 118 21.77 6.56 17.29
CA ALA A 118 21.78 6.09 15.91
C ALA A 118 23.12 6.46 15.28
N GLU A 119 23.86 5.51 14.74
CA GLU A 119 25.18 5.77 14.16
C GLU A 119 25.39 5.05 12.83
N ILE A 120 25.87 5.77 11.83
CA ILE A 120 26.26 5.22 10.53
C ILE A 120 27.78 5.24 10.40
N TYR A 121 28.35 4.07 10.08
CA TYR A 121 29.74 3.87 9.74
C TYR A 121 29.87 3.57 8.25
N ILE A 122 30.39 4.54 7.49
CA ILE A 122 30.57 4.46 6.05
C ILE A 122 31.99 4.87 5.66
N ARG A 123 32.63 4.06 4.82
CA ARG A 123 33.97 4.36 4.28
C ARG A 123 33.93 5.64 3.45
N GLY A 124 34.99 6.45 3.53
CA GLY A 124 35.10 7.75 2.83
C GLY A 124 34.83 7.65 1.33
N ASP A 125 35.44 6.67 0.65
CA ASP A 125 35.24 6.46 -0.79
C ASP A 125 33.79 6.17 -1.18
N ARG A 126 32.99 5.57 -0.28
CA ARG A 126 31.57 5.30 -0.50
C ARG A 126 30.73 6.55 -0.22
N TYR A 127 31.06 7.27 0.85
CA TYR A 127 30.43 8.53 1.18
C TYR A 127 30.58 9.55 0.04
N ASP A 128 31.78 9.66 -0.54
CA ASP A 128 32.05 10.56 -1.67
C ASP A 128 31.22 10.20 -2.90
N ARG A 129 30.96 8.92 -3.14
CA ARG A 129 30.07 8.47 -4.22
C ARG A 129 28.60 8.82 -3.98
N LEU A 130 28.13 8.77 -2.73
CA LEU A 130 26.79 9.28 -2.40
C LEU A 130 26.71 10.80 -2.65
N GLN A 131 27.75 11.55 -2.28
CA GLN A 131 27.78 13.01 -2.53
C GLN A 131 27.79 13.34 -4.03
N ALA A 132 28.49 12.54 -4.84
CA ALA A 132 28.53 12.73 -6.29
C ALA A 132 27.18 12.48 -6.99
N ALA A 133 26.22 11.80 -6.34
CA ALA A 133 24.88 11.55 -6.88
C ALA A 133 23.88 12.69 -6.63
N LEU A 134 24.23 13.67 -5.78
CA LEU A 134 23.35 14.80 -5.47
C LEU A 134 23.11 15.68 -6.71
N PRO A 135 21.89 16.23 -6.88
CA PRO A 135 20.78 16.26 -5.93
C PRO A 135 19.89 15.01 -5.91
N ASN A 136 20.10 14.05 -6.80
CA ASN A 136 19.24 12.88 -6.93
C ASN A 136 19.56 11.87 -5.82
N THR A 137 18.79 11.90 -4.74
CA THR A 137 19.07 11.10 -3.53
C THR A 137 18.68 9.61 -3.64
N ASP A 138 17.83 9.26 -4.59
CA ASP A 138 17.29 7.89 -4.75
C ASP A 138 18.11 7.00 -5.69
N VAL A 139 19.05 7.55 -6.47
CA VAL A 139 19.76 6.79 -7.53
C VAL A 139 20.93 5.94 -7.04
N ARG A 140 21.34 6.10 -5.77
CA ARG A 140 22.55 5.44 -5.26
C ARG A 140 22.46 5.05 -3.79
N GLU A 141 22.81 3.80 -3.50
CA GLU A 141 22.97 3.25 -2.15
C GLU A 141 24.38 2.69 -1.94
N GLU A 142 24.89 2.77 -0.71
CA GLU A 142 26.20 2.25 -0.36
C GLU A 142 26.17 1.42 0.93
N LYS A 143 27.03 0.40 1.02
CA LYS A 143 27.12 -0.47 2.20
C LYS A 143 27.70 0.28 3.40
N ALA A 144 27.06 0.14 4.56
CA ALA A 144 27.49 0.70 5.84
C ALA A 144 27.25 -0.27 7.01
N GLU A 145 27.94 -0.04 8.12
CA GLU A 145 27.59 -0.60 9.43
C GLU A 145 26.73 0.43 10.17
N ILE A 146 25.61 -0.03 10.74
CA ILE A 146 24.60 0.83 11.35
C ILE A 146 24.42 0.38 12.80
N LYS A 147 24.54 1.30 13.75
CA LYS A 147 24.20 1.07 15.14
C LYS A 147 22.89 1.77 15.46
N LEU A 148 21.92 1.04 16.02
CA LEU A 148 20.64 1.57 16.48
C LEU A 148 20.41 1.10 17.92
N GLY A 149 20.35 2.05 18.86
CA GLY A 149 20.34 1.76 20.29
C GLY A 149 21.59 0.98 20.70
N LYS A 150 21.38 -0.27 21.15
CA LYS A 150 22.45 -1.19 21.56
C LYS A 150 22.86 -2.19 20.48
N GLU A 151 22.12 -2.22 19.38
CA GLU A 151 22.26 -3.24 18.34
C GLU A 151 23.08 -2.69 17.16
N THR A 152 23.81 -3.58 16.50
CA THR A 152 24.64 -3.26 15.34
C THR A 152 24.25 -4.16 14.17
N PHE A 153 24.02 -3.53 13.04
CA PHE A 153 23.54 -4.12 11.81
C PHE A 153 24.51 -3.82 10.67
N SER A 154 24.48 -4.67 9.66
CA SER A 154 25.01 -4.32 8.35
C SER A 154 23.85 -3.97 7.43
N GLY A 155 24.01 -2.96 6.59
CA GLY A 155 22.94 -2.55 5.68
C GLY A 155 23.46 -1.70 4.53
N ARG A 156 22.51 -1.11 3.82
CA ARG A 156 22.77 -0.06 2.84
C ARG A 156 22.23 1.26 3.36
N VAL A 157 22.88 2.33 2.98
CA VAL A 157 22.47 3.69 3.31
C VAL A 157 22.50 4.55 2.06
N ARG A 158 21.61 5.52 2.00
CA ARG A 158 21.61 6.60 1.01
C ARG A 158 21.12 7.89 1.63
N PHE A 159 21.37 9.00 0.95
CA PHE A 159 20.66 10.24 1.27
C PHE A 159 19.17 10.08 0.95
N ARG A 160 18.33 10.92 1.55
CA ARG A 160 16.90 10.95 1.26
C ARG A 160 16.36 12.37 1.27
N GLY A 161 15.20 12.54 0.67
CA GLY A 161 14.51 13.83 0.58
C GLY A 161 14.78 14.52 -0.75
N ASP A 162 13.76 15.21 -1.21
CA ASP A 162 13.70 16.01 -2.43
C ASP A 162 14.25 17.44 -2.17
N SER A 163 13.86 18.05 -1.06
CA SER A 163 14.24 19.42 -0.71
C SER A 163 15.68 19.57 -0.16
N MET A 164 16.31 20.69 -0.53
CA MET A 164 17.73 20.97 -0.27
C MET A 164 18.15 20.89 1.22
N ASN A 165 17.26 21.12 2.18
CA ASN A 165 17.56 20.97 3.61
C ASN A 165 17.99 19.55 3.99
N HIS A 166 17.60 18.54 3.20
CA HIS A 166 17.95 17.15 3.47
C HIS A 166 19.34 16.75 2.97
N TRP A 167 19.87 17.42 1.94
CA TRP A 167 21.08 16.96 1.25
C TRP A 167 22.11 18.05 0.89
N ALA A 168 21.74 19.33 0.76
CA ALA A 168 22.66 20.38 0.30
C ALA A 168 23.63 20.86 1.40
N PHE A 169 23.23 20.76 2.68
CA PHE A 169 23.95 21.25 3.85
C PHE A 169 24.77 20.13 4.51
N PRO A 170 25.76 20.45 5.38
CA PRO A 170 26.62 19.43 6.01
C PRO A 170 25.84 18.29 6.65
N ASN A 171 24.75 18.62 7.35
CA ASN A 171 23.81 17.68 7.93
C ASN A 171 22.95 17.03 6.85
N LYS A 172 23.02 15.70 6.79
CA LYS A 172 22.26 14.90 5.82
C LYS A 172 21.13 14.13 6.48
N SER A 173 20.04 13.95 5.74
CA SER A 173 19.02 12.97 6.04
C SER A 173 19.34 11.64 5.37
N TRP A 174 19.06 10.53 6.05
CA TRP A 174 19.47 9.19 5.60
C TRP A 174 18.28 8.24 5.49
N ARG A 175 18.29 7.40 4.46
CA ARG A 175 17.53 6.15 4.40
C ARG A 175 18.49 5.03 4.76
N ILE A 176 18.10 4.19 5.69
CA ILE A 176 18.79 2.96 6.08
C ILE A 176 17.92 1.80 5.61
N GLU A 177 18.53 0.89 4.84
CA GLU A 177 17.96 -0.40 4.49
C GLU A 177 18.79 -1.47 5.17
N LEU A 178 18.25 -2.06 6.24
CA LEU A 178 18.91 -3.17 6.92
C LEU A 178 18.97 -4.40 5.99
N LYS A 179 19.94 -5.27 6.25
CA LYS A 179 19.99 -6.55 5.53
C LYS A 179 18.68 -7.29 5.70
N GLN A 180 18.38 -8.11 4.70
CA GLN A 180 17.23 -8.99 4.72
C GLN A 180 17.27 -9.86 5.98
N ASP A 181 16.13 -9.95 6.69
CA ASP A 181 15.93 -10.61 7.99
C ASP A 181 16.40 -9.84 9.23
N ASP A 182 17.11 -8.72 9.07
CA ASP A 182 17.49 -7.83 10.18
C ASP A 182 16.39 -6.78 10.39
N TYR A 183 15.93 -6.63 11.63
CA TYR A 183 14.91 -5.66 12.01
C TYR A 183 15.31 -4.91 13.26
N TYR A 184 15.14 -3.60 13.26
CA TYR A 184 15.20 -2.78 14.46
C TYR A 184 13.78 -2.37 14.86
N LYS A 185 13.31 -2.78 16.03
CA LYS A 185 11.92 -2.54 16.49
C LYS A 185 10.87 -2.98 15.45
N GLY A 186 11.17 -4.01 14.66
CA GLY A 186 10.33 -4.53 13.58
C GLY A 186 10.48 -3.82 12.22
N MET A 187 11.34 -2.81 12.10
CA MET A 187 11.55 -2.03 10.87
C MET A 187 12.82 -2.48 10.14
N GLN A 188 12.73 -2.68 8.83
CA GLN A 188 13.89 -2.92 7.97
C GLN A 188 14.34 -1.65 7.23
N SER A 189 13.38 -0.82 6.82
CA SER A 189 13.60 0.48 6.18
C SER A 189 13.36 1.60 7.19
N ILE A 190 14.39 2.37 7.48
CA ILE A 190 14.41 3.38 8.54
C ILE A 190 14.89 4.71 7.98
N ASN A 191 14.25 5.78 8.43
CA ASN A 191 14.63 7.15 8.12
C ASN A 191 15.33 7.81 9.28
N LEU A 192 16.35 8.60 8.98
CA LEU A 192 16.95 9.56 9.91
C LEU A 192 16.86 10.95 9.28
N ASN A 193 15.83 11.70 9.64
CA ASN A 193 15.55 13.01 9.06
C ASN A 193 16.21 14.11 9.87
N VAL A 194 16.80 15.09 9.18
CA VAL A 194 17.22 16.35 9.81
C VAL A 194 15.98 17.14 10.20
N PRO A 195 15.82 17.55 11.47
CA PRO A 195 14.74 18.44 11.85
C PRO A 195 14.87 19.80 11.14
N ARG A 196 13.79 20.25 10.51
CA ARG A 196 13.78 21.46 9.66
C ARG A 196 13.20 22.71 10.31
N VAL A 197 12.50 22.59 11.44
CA VAL A 197 11.87 23.71 12.15
C VAL A 197 12.69 24.06 13.39
N GLU A 198 12.70 25.33 13.81
CA GLU A 198 13.52 25.82 14.92
C GLU A 198 13.34 25.05 16.23
N SER A 199 12.12 24.55 16.51
CA SER A 199 11.82 23.72 17.68
C SER A 199 12.47 22.33 17.64
N GLN A 200 12.99 21.91 16.48
CA GLN A 200 13.62 20.60 16.20
C GLN A 200 12.72 19.37 16.46
N MET A 201 11.44 19.54 16.81
CA MET A 201 10.52 18.45 17.17
C MET A 201 9.18 18.47 16.43
N ALA A 202 8.93 19.42 15.52
CA ALA A 202 7.63 19.61 14.86
C ALA A 202 7.04 18.33 14.23
N ASN A 203 7.83 17.59 13.46
CA ASN A 203 7.36 16.33 12.85
C ASN A 203 7.12 15.23 13.89
N TRP A 204 8.02 15.08 14.86
CA TRP A 204 7.84 14.14 15.97
C TRP A 204 6.54 14.43 16.73
N LEU A 205 6.29 15.70 17.05
CA LEU A 205 5.11 16.13 17.80
C LEU A 205 3.81 15.75 17.09
N GLY A 206 3.72 16.00 15.78
CA GLY A 206 2.57 15.59 14.98
C GLY A 206 2.29 14.08 15.04
N TYR A 207 3.33 13.26 14.87
CA TYR A 207 3.19 11.80 14.99
C TYR A 207 2.79 11.38 16.42
N GLN A 208 3.38 11.95 17.47
CA GLN A 208 3.00 11.61 18.85
C GLN A 208 1.56 12.02 19.20
N MET A 209 1.07 13.16 18.66
CA MET A 209 -0.30 13.61 18.85
C MET A 209 -1.30 12.63 18.22
N THR A 210 -1.02 12.11 17.02
CA THR A 210 -1.90 11.11 16.39
C THR A 210 -2.01 9.80 17.17
N GLY A 211 -0.91 9.35 17.79
CA GLY A 211 -0.91 8.17 18.65
C GLY A 211 -1.92 8.27 19.81
N ARG A 212 -2.23 9.49 20.27
CA ARG A 212 -3.23 9.74 21.33
C ARG A 212 -4.66 9.77 20.81
N MET A 213 -4.89 10.16 19.56
CA MET A 213 -6.24 10.16 18.95
C MET A 213 -6.73 8.75 18.61
N GLY A 214 -5.81 7.78 18.48
CA GLY A 214 -6.10 6.39 18.16
C GLY A 214 -6.57 6.15 16.72
N SER A 215 -6.55 4.89 16.27
CA SER A 215 -7.09 4.42 14.98
C SER A 215 -6.46 4.97 13.70
N LEU A 216 -5.51 5.92 13.77
CA LEU A 216 -4.76 6.40 12.60
C LEU A 216 -3.52 5.53 12.31
N ILE A 217 -3.21 5.33 11.03
CA ILE A 217 -1.96 4.68 10.63
C ILE A 217 -0.82 5.71 10.73
N THR A 218 -0.15 5.71 11.87
CA THR A 218 0.95 6.64 12.17
C THR A 218 2.28 5.93 12.15
N PRO A 219 3.27 6.33 11.32
CA PRO A 219 4.63 5.80 11.37
C PRO A 219 5.27 5.92 12.75
N TYR A 220 6.01 4.90 13.18
CA TYR A 220 6.83 5.00 14.38
C TYR A 220 7.85 6.14 14.23
N SER A 221 7.99 6.98 15.25
CA SER A 221 8.97 8.07 15.24
C SER A 221 9.58 8.31 16.61
N ASP A 222 10.86 8.70 16.63
CA ASP A 222 11.58 9.08 17.84
C ASP A 222 12.76 10.02 17.53
N ASN A 223 13.15 10.87 18.47
CA ASN A 223 14.36 11.68 18.32
C ASN A 223 15.57 10.89 18.82
N VAL A 224 16.66 10.90 18.04
CA VAL A 224 17.86 10.11 18.31
C VAL A 224 19.12 10.97 18.31
N HIS A 225 20.08 10.58 19.15
CA HIS A 225 21.44 11.10 19.13
C HIS A 225 22.17 10.52 17.91
N PHE A 226 22.31 11.31 16.83
CA PHE A 226 22.87 10.80 15.58
C PHE A 226 24.37 11.04 15.45
N ARG A 227 25.09 10.01 15.02
CA ARG A 227 26.53 10.05 14.74
C ARG A 227 26.83 9.55 13.33
N LEU A 228 27.78 10.19 12.66
CA LEU A 228 28.34 9.74 11.40
C LEU A 228 29.83 9.52 11.58
N ASN A 229 30.31 8.29 11.35
CA ASN A 229 31.73 7.93 11.48
C ASN A 229 32.36 8.38 12.81
N ARG A 230 31.73 8.06 13.95
CA ARG A 230 32.18 8.45 15.30
C ARG A 230 32.18 9.94 15.60
N LYS A 231 31.47 10.74 14.81
CA LYS A 231 31.30 12.16 15.08
C LYS A 231 29.82 12.45 15.31
N TYR A 232 29.52 13.13 16.40
CA TYR A 232 28.17 13.65 16.63
C TYR A 232 27.79 14.64 15.54
N ASP A 233 26.64 14.37 14.93
CA ASP A 233 26.11 15.12 13.80
C ASP A 233 24.69 15.63 14.10
N GLY A 234 24.40 15.88 15.38
CA GLY A 234 23.15 16.48 15.85
C GLY A 234 22.04 15.48 16.11
N VAL A 235 20.88 15.99 16.52
CA VAL A 235 19.66 15.19 16.66
C VAL A 235 19.11 14.82 15.28
N ARG A 236 18.52 13.63 15.16
CA ARG A 236 17.72 13.21 14.00
C ARG A 236 16.37 12.71 14.46
N LEU A 237 15.37 12.89 13.60
CA LEU A 237 14.11 12.17 13.71
C LEU A 237 14.29 10.79 13.07
N LEU A 238 14.34 9.75 13.89
CA LEU A 238 14.15 8.38 13.45
C LEU A 238 12.69 8.20 13.06
N LEU A 239 12.41 7.77 11.84
CA LEU A 239 11.06 7.63 11.31
C LEU A 239 10.90 6.31 10.54
N GLU A 240 9.82 5.58 10.80
CA GLU A 240 9.46 4.39 10.03
C GLU A 240 9.12 4.76 8.59
N GLN A 241 9.54 3.92 7.64
CA GLN A 241 9.08 4.03 6.26
C GLN A 241 7.77 3.26 6.07
N PRO A 242 6.68 3.90 5.59
CA PRO A 242 5.46 3.20 5.22
C PRO A 242 5.74 2.19 4.11
N ASN A 243 5.56 0.91 4.44
CA ASN A 243 5.81 -0.25 3.60
C ASN A 243 5.02 -1.47 4.14
N GLN A 244 5.21 -2.66 3.55
CA GLN A 244 4.53 -3.88 4.04
C GLN A 244 4.93 -4.24 5.48
N ASP A 245 6.18 -3.99 5.92
CA ASP A 245 6.58 -4.19 7.33
C ASP A 245 5.72 -3.37 8.28
N SER A 246 5.45 -2.12 7.91
CA SER A 246 4.65 -1.21 8.73
C SER A 246 3.22 -1.72 8.92
N LEU A 247 2.65 -2.40 7.92
CA LEU A 247 1.32 -3.01 8.02
C LEU A 247 1.33 -4.24 8.92
N VAL A 248 2.30 -5.14 8.72
CA VAL A 248 2.46 -6.36 9.53
C VAL A 248 2.65 -6.02 11.01
N ARG A 249 3.49 -5.02 11.34
CA ARG A 249 3.70 -4.56 12.71
C ARG A 249 2.42 -4.06 13.40
N ARG A 250 1.43 -3.64 12.62
CA ARG A 250 0.14 -3.10 13.11
C ARG A 250 -0.97 -4.15 13.09
N GLY A 251 -0.67 -5.40 12.71
CA GLY A 251 -1.69 -6.44 12.54
C GLY A 251 -2.65 -6.16 11.38
N LEU A 252 -2.26 -5.29 10.43
CA LEU A 252 -3.03 -5.00 9.24
C LEU A 252 -2.71 -6.03 8.15
N PRO A 253 -3.69 -6.41 7.31
CA PRO A 253 -3.43 -7.33 6.21
C PRO A 253 -2.55 -6.66 5.16
N ALA A 254 -1.80 -7.49 4.41
CA ALA A 254 -1.06 -7.01 3.27
C ALA A 254 -2.01 -6.32 2.27
N GLY A 255 -1.58 -5.18 1.74
CA GLY A 255 -2.40 -4.35 0.86
C GLY A 255 -1.57 -3.31 0.13
N LYS A 256 -2.22 -2.48 -0.68
CA LYS A 256 -1.53 -1.46 -1.47
C LYS A 256 -1.27 -0.21 -0.64
N ILE A 257 -0.12 0.41 -0.82
CA ILE A 257 0.24 1.72 -0.30
C ILE A 257 0.41 2.65 -1.50
N PHE A 258 -0.39 3.71 -1.51
CA PHE A 258 -0.37 4.77 -2.53
C PHE A 258 0.45 5.92 -1.96
N VAL A 259 1.48 6.33 -2.71
CA VAL A 259 2.41 7.39 -2.33
C VAL A 259 2.33 8.49 -3.38
N GLY A 260 1.76 9.63 -2.99
CA GLY A 260 1.78 10.88 -3.74
C GLY A 260 2.85 11.79 -3.15
N ASP A 261 3.93 11.99 -3.88
CA ASP A 261 5.05 12.82 -3.46
C ASP A 261 5.67 13.52 -4.67
N ILE A 262 6.41 14.59 -4.42
CA ILE A 262 7.15 15.31 -5.45
C ILE A 262 8.55 14.73 -5.65
N GLU A 263 8.98 14.70 -6.91
CA GLU A 263 10.32 14.27 -7.30
C GLU A 263 11.27 15.47 -7.43
N THR A 264 12.57 15.24 -7.26
CA THR A 264 13.62 16.26 -7.39
C THR A 264 13.55 16.97 -8.74
N GLU A 265 13.28 16.23 -9.82
CA GLU A 265 13.12 16.76 -11.18
C GLU A 265 11.91 17.70 -11.32
N GLN A 266 10.86 17.55 -10.52
CA GLN A 266 9.72 18.47 -10.50
C GLN A 266 10.03 19.76 -9.75
N ILE A 267 10.91 19.71 -8.74
CA ILE A 267 11.34 20.90 -7.99
C ILE A 267 12.41 21.69 -8.76
N TYR A 268 13.40 21.00 -9.34
CA TYR A 268 14.61 21.60 -9.88
C TYR A 268 14.84 21.37 -11.38
N GLY A 269 14.11 20.43 -12.00
CA GLY A 269 14.30 20.02 -13.40
C GLY A 269 13.30 20.64 -14.38
N GLY A 270 12.36 21.48 -13.92
CA GLY A 270 11.36 22.13 -14.77
C GLY A 270 10.23 21.22 -15.25
N VAL A 271 10.02 20.07 -14.60
CA VAL A 271 8.89 19.17 -14.86
C VAL A 271 7.66 19.69 -14.10
N ALA A 272 6.50 19.70 -14.76
CA ALA A 272 5.26 20.15 -14.13
C ALA A 272 4.84 19.24 -12.96
N LEU A 273 4.29 19.84 -11.90
CA LEU A 273 3.69 19.13 -10.78
C LEU A 273 2.40 18.45 -11.23
N LYS A 274 2.19 17.21 -10.78
CA LYS A 274 0.95 16.46 -11.02
C LYS A 274 -0.02 16.63 -9.84
N GLN A 275 -1.31 16.66 -10.13
CA GLN A 275 -2.37 16.84 -9.13
C GLN A 275 -2.84 15.48 -8.61
N LEU A 276 -2.52 15.14 -7.37
CA LEU A 276 -2.81 13.85 -6.72
C LEU A 276 -4.29 13.47 -6.81
N TYR A 277 -5.19 14.39 -6.50
CA TYR A 277 -6.63 14.08 -6.39
C TYR A 277 -7.39 14.24 -7.71
N GLU A 278 -6.69 14.56 -8.80
CA GLU A 278 -7.27 14.71 -10.14
C GLU A 278 -6.64 13.77 -11.18
N ASP A 279 -5.35 13.44 -11.03
CA ASP A 279 -4.57 12.57 -11.91
C ASP A 279 -4.13 11.30 -11.17
N PRO A 280 -4.75 10.14 -11.45
CA PRO A 280 -4.33 8.84 -10.91
C PRO A 280 -2.86 8.48 -11.13
N THR A 281 -2.24 8.98 -12.20
CA THR A 281 -0.82 8.72 -12.53
C THR A 281 0.16 9.51 -11.67
N ALA A 282 -0.35 10.39 -10.81
CA ALA A 282 0.44 11.10 -9.81
C ALA A 282 0.76 10.23 -8.58
N TRP A 283 0.15 9.05 -8.45
CA TRP A 283 0.39 8.13 -7.34
C TRP A 283 1.32 7.00 -7.72
N SER A 284 2.38 6.80 -6.92
CA SER A 284 3.16 5.56 -6.94
C SER A 284 2.43 4.49 -6.12
N VAL A 285 2.15 3.34 -6.73
CA VAL A 285 1.47 2.22 -6.06
C VAL A 285 2.49 1.15 -5.66
N ARG A 286 2.48 0.76 -4.39
CA ARG A 286 3.33 -0.30 -3.85
C ARG A 286 2.45 -1.37 -3.21
N GLY A 287 2.65 -2.65 -3.51
CA GLY A 287 1.79 -3.69 -2.96
C GLY A 287 2.36 -5.10 -3.11
N PRO A 288 1.59 -6.13 -2.70
CA PRO A 288 2.01 -7.54 -2.74
C PRO A 288 2.24 -8.11 -4.16
N SER A 289 1.60 -7.54 -5.17
CA SER A 289 1.74 -7.94 -6.57
C SER A 289 2.98 -7.33 -7.22
N GLU A 290 3.60 -8.03 -8.17
CA GLU A 290 4.75 -7.51 -8.94
C GLU A 290 4.42 -6.19 -9.68
N GLU A 291 3.21 -6.08 -10.23
CA GLU A 291 2.70 -4.87 -10.91
C GLU A 291 1.35 -4.46 -10.32
N PRO A 292 1.33 -3.68 -9.23
CA PRO A 292 0.08 -3.22 -8.65
C PRO A 292 -0.57 -2.15 -9.55
N ASN A 293 -1.83 -2.36 -9.93
CA ASN A 293 -2.60 -1.36 -10.68
C ASN A 293 -3.14 -0.22 -9.79
N SER A 294 -3.63 0.84 -10.44
CA SER A 294 -4.15 2.09 -9.85
C SER A 294 -5.69 2.21 -9.84
N LYS A 295 -6.45 1.12 -10.08
CA LYS A 295 -7.91 1.21 -10.28
C LYS A 295 -8.64 1.84 -9.09
N GLU A 296 -8.18 1.57 -7.87
CA GLU A 296 -8.78 2.12 -6.66
C GLU A 296 -8.70 3.65 -6.62
N ILE A 297 -7.54 4.23 -7.01
CA ILE A 297 -7.34 5.68 -6.96
C ILE A 297 -8.00 6.37 -8.17
N GLU A 298 -8.13 5.68 -9.30
CA GLU A 298 -8.94 6.13 -10.44
C GLU A 298 -10.42 6.32 -10.04
N GLU A 299 -10.99 5.39 -9.28
CA GLU A 299 -12.36 5.51 -8.78
C GLU A 299 -12.52 6.67 -7.80
N LEU A 300 -11.57 6.85 -6.86
CA LEU A 300 -11.60 7.97 -5.92
C LEU A 300 -11.53 9.32 -6.64
N THR A 301 -10.55 9.51 -7.52
CA THR A 301 -10.38 10.77 -8.27
C THR A 301 -11.56 11.05 -9.21
N ALA A 302 -12.18 10.02 -9.79
CA ALA A 302 -13.42 10.17 -10.56
C ALA A 302 -14.59 10.65 -9.69
N LEU A 303 -14.76 10.08 -8.48
CA LEU A 303 -15.80 10.51 -7.54
C LEU A 303 -15.59 11.97 -7.10
N LEU A 304 -14.36 12.35 -6.75
CA LEU A 304 -14.05 13.71 -6.28
C LEU A 304 -14.37 14.80 -7.31
N ARG A 305 -14.17 14.49 -8.60
CA ARG A 305 -14.46 15.40 -9.73
C ARG A 305 -15.92 15.37 -10.20
N SER A 306 -16.75 14.48 -9.65
CA SER A 306 -18.14 14.35 -10.08
C SER A 306 -19.05 15.40 -9.43
N GLU A 307 -20.07 15.83 -10.17
CA GLU A 307 -21.17 16.69 -9.66
C GLU A 307 -22.27 15.86 -8.96
N THR A 308 -21.87 14.89 -8.15
CA THR A 308 -22.80 14.03 -7.41
C THR A 308 -23.50 14.80 -6.29
N PRO A 309 -24.83 14.65 -6.07
CA PRO A 309 -25.53 15.25 -4.94
C PRO A 309 -24.87 14.89 -3.60
N PRO A 310 -24.82 15.78 -2.60
CA PRO A 310 -24.02 15.59 -1.39
C PRO A 310 -24.27 14.29 -0.61
N VAL A 311 -25.51 13.83 -0.49
CA VAL A 311 -25.81 12.57 0.21
C VAL A 311 -25.31 11.37 -0.58
N GLU A 312 -25.56 11.34 -1.89
CA GLU A 312 -25.04 10.25 -2.73
C GLU A 312 -23.50 10.28 -2.78
N PHE A 313 -22.90 11.48 -2.74
CA PHE A 313 -21.46 11.64 -2.65
C PHE A 313 -20.90 11.08 -1.34
N SER A 314 -21.52 11.39 -0.19
CA SER A 314 -21.07 10.86 1.10
C SER A 314 -21.22 9.34 1.18
N GLU A 315 -22.32 8.77 0.69
CA GLU A 315 -22.52 7.32 0.62
C GLU A 315 -21.47 6.62 -0.26
N LYS A 316 -21.19 7.16 -1.45
CA LYS A 316 -20.15 6.63 -2.35
C LYS A 316 -18.76 6.78 -1.75
N LEU A 317 -18.46 7.91 -1.13
CA LEU A 317 -17.15 8.16 -0.51
C LEU A 317 -16.92 7.23 0.69
N ALA A 318 -17.94 6.98 1.51
CA ALA A 318 -17.90 6.01 2.61
C ALA A 318 -17.61 4.57 2.14
N GLY A 319 -17.98 4.25 0.90
CA GLY A 319 -17.66 2.97 0.26
C GLY A 319 -16.21 2.82 -0.19
N LEU A 320 -15.49 3.94 -0.40
CA LEU A 320 -14.13 3.98 -0.92
C LEU A 320 -13.08 4.40 0.12
N VAL A 321 -13.47 5.15 1.13
CA VAL A 321 -12.57 5.80 2.10
C VAL A 321 -13.08 5.55 3.51
N ASP A 322 -12.17 5.31 4.44
CA ASP A 322 -12.47 5.31 5.87
C ASP A 322 -12.68 6.75 6.34
N LEU A 323 -13.94 7.19 6.36
CA LEU A 323 -14.32 8.56 6.70
C LEU A 323 -13.95 8.94 8.13
N GLU A 324 -14.03 8.00 9.07
CA GLU A 324 -13.64 8.26 10.46
C GLU A 324 -12.13 8.53 10.55
N ALA A 325 -11.30 7.73 9.87
CA ALA A 325 -9.86 7.94 9.83
C ALA A 325 -9.50 9.26 9.12
N VAL A 326 -10.19 9.61 8.03
CA VAL A 326 -9.96 10.90 7.35
C VAL A 326 -10.41 12.08 8.22
N ALA A 327 -11.57 12.02 8.86
CA ALA A 327 -12.06 13.04 9.78
C ALA A 327 -11.08 13.29 10.93
N LYS A 328 -10.55 12.22 11.55
CA LYS A 328 -9.50 12.31 12.58
C LYS A 328 -8.20 12.88 12.04
N TYR A 329 -7.81 12.54 10.81
CA TYR A 329 -6.59 13.08 10.22
C TYR A 329 -6.75 14.58 9.91
N MET A 330 -7.87 15.00 9.34
CA MET A 330 -8.19 16.41 9.13
C MET A 330 -8.24 17.18 10.46
N ALA A 331 -8.88 16.61 11.49
CA ALA A 331 -8.89 17.18 12.84
C ALA A 331 -7.47 17.38 13.41
N LEU A 332 -6.57 16.40 13.23
CA LEU A 332 -5.17 16.59 13.61
C LEU A 332 -4.56 17.79 12.88
N LEU A 333 -4.70 17.86 11.55
CA LEU A 333 -4.11 18.93 10.74
C LEU A 333 -4.66 20.31 11.11
N GLU A 334 -5.92 20.39 11.50
CA GLU A 334 -6.51 21.59 12.10
C GLU A 334 -5.85 21.96 13.42
N ILE A 335 -5.67 21.00 14.35
CA ILE A 335 -5.06 21.27 15.67
C ILE A 335 -3.60 21.72 15.52
N VAL A 336 -2.84 21.08 14.63
CA VAL A 336 -1.44 21.40 14.42
C VAL A 336 -1.22 22.54 13.42
N GLY A 337 -2.28 23.04 12.78
CA GLY A 337 -2.23 24.12 11.80
C GLY A 337 -1.36 23.79 10.58
N SER A 338 -1.52 22.59 10.00
CA SER A 338 -0.67 22.13 8.89
C SER A 338 -1.41 22.10 7.56
N VAL A 339 -0.71 22.61 6.54
CA VAL A 339 -1.17 22.67 5.15
C VAL A 339 -0.26 21.85 4.22
N HIS A 340 0.69 21.10 4.78
CA HIS A 340 1.77 20.43 4.04
C HIS A 340 1.35 19.15 3.28
N ILE A 341 0.06 18.78 3.35
CA ILE A 341 -0.53 17.60 2.71
C ILE A 341 -1.54 18.09 1.66
N ASP A 342 -0.99 18.53 0.53
CA ASP A 342 -1.70 19.29 -0.48
C ASP A 342 -2.04 18.46 -1.72
N ASP A 343 -2.47 19.14 -2.78
CA ASP A 343 -2.84 18.50 -4.04
C ASP A 343 -1.64 17.96 -4.84
N VAL A 344 -0.39 18.18 -4.44
CA VAL A 344 0.79 17.76 -5.21
C VAL A 344 1.73 16.84 -4.45
N HIS A 345 1.77 16.88 -3.11
CA HIS A 345 2.69 16.06 -2.32
C HIS A 345 2.18 15.63 -0.94
N ASN A 346 2.95 14.74 -0.30
CA ASN A 346 2.70 14.16 1.03
C ASN A 346 1.41 13.34 1.20
N GLY A 347 0.61 13.16 0.16
CA GLY A 347 -0.52 12.24 0.16
C GLY A 347 -0.06 10.80 0.33
N LYS A 348 -0.53 10.10 1.37
CA LYS A 348 -0.24 8.67 1.57
C LYS A 348 -1.50 7.94 2.02
N PHE A 349 -1.86 6.88 1.29
CA PHE A 349 -2.97 6.02 1.65
C PHE A 349 -2.53 4.56 1.72
N TYR A 350 -3.09 3.83 2.68
CA TYR A 350 -3.15 2.39 2.66
C TYR A 350 -4.53 1.96 2.17
N PHE A 351 -4.59 1.06 1.19
CA PHE A 351 -5.83 0.45 0.74
C PHE A 351 -6.02 -0.91 1.43
N HIS A 352 -7.03 -0.99 2.30
CA HIS A 352 -7.29 -2.16 3.12
C HIS A 352 -7.95 -3.27 2.30
N SER A 353 -7.20 -4.32 1.97
CA SER A 353 -7.64 -5.39 1.05
C SER A 353 -8.90 -6.15 1.50
N HIS A 354 -9.14 -6.29 2.80
CA HIS A 354 -10.37 -6.92 3.29
C HIS A 354 -11.60 -6.00 3.27
N LEU A 355 -11.43 -4.69 3.43
CA LEU A 355 -12.52 -3.73 3.58
C LEU A 355 -12.78 -2.94 2.29
N GLY A 356 -11.80 -2.86 1.40
CA GLY A 356 -11.91 -2.13 0.13
C GLY A 356 -11.96 -0.61 0.30
N ARG A 357 -11.28 -0.08 1.32
CA ARG A 357 -11.28 1.34 1.65
C ARG A 357 -9.86 1.89 1.80
N PHE A 358 -9.68 3.14 1.41
CA PHE A 358 -8.49 3.93 1.70
C PHE A 358 -8.49 4.39 3.16
N ILE A 359 -7.36 4.20 3.82
CA ILE A 359 -7.07 4.71 5.16
C ILE A 359 -5.86 5.63 5.03
N PRO A 360 -5.93 6.90 5.47
CA PRO A 360 -4.80 7.81 5.40
C PRO A 360 -3.64 7.32 6.27
N ILE A 361 -2.43 7.42 5.75
CA ILE A 361 -1.20 7.27 6.52
C ILE A 361 -0.72 8.66 6.89
N VAL A 362 -0.62 8.93 8.20
CA VAL A 362 -0.15 10.22 8.71
C VAL A 362 1.28 10.45 8.22
N TRP A 363 1.53 11.59 7.58
CA TRP A 363 2.84 11.88 7.01
C TRP A 363 3.16 13.37 6.99
N ASP A 364 4.39 13.68 7.40
CA ASP A 364 5.04 15.00 7.31
C ASP A 364 4.15 16.17 7.72
N THR A 365 3.48 16.04 8.86
CA THR A 365 2.50 17.01 9.34
C THR A 365 3.13 18.32 9.79
N VAL A 366 4.45 18.39 10.02
CA VAL A 366 5.21 19.60 10.41
C VAL A 366 4.48 20.48 11.44
N ALA A 367 4.15 19.89 12.60
CA ALA A 367 3.22 20.50 13.55
C ALA A 367 3.63 21.92 13.97
N TYR A 368 2.69 22.86 13.87
CA TYR A 368 2.81 24.27 14.23
C TYR A 368 3.87 25.07 13.43
N MET A 369 4.29 24.58 12.25
CA MET A 369 5.23 25.30 11.40
C MET A 369 4.71 26.69 10.98
N TRP A 370 3.41 26.83 10.73
CA TRP A 370 2.77 28.11 10.38
C TRP A 370 2.20 28.88 11.58
N GLY A 371 2.51 28.45 12.82
CA GLY A 371 2.00 29.08 14.03
C GLY A 371 0.47 28.96 14.17
N ASP A 372 -0.17 30.06 14.54
CA ASP A 372 -1.63 30.15 14.71
C ASP A 372 -2.30 30.65 13.42
N LEU A 373 -2.67 29.72 12.54
CA LEU A 373 -3.44 30.04 11.34
C LEU A 373 -4.80 30.63 11.70
N ALA A 374 -5.20 31.71 11.02
CA ALA A 374 -6.42 32.44 11.34
C ALA A 374 -7.72 31.63 11.06
N ALA A 375 -7.68 30.71 10.09
CA ALA A 375 -8.83 29.94 9.63
C ALA A 375 -8.90 28.54 10.26
N VAL A 376 -10.13 28.05 10.41
CA VAL A 376 -10.51 26.65 10.68
C VAL A 376 -11.33 26.22 9.46
N ASP A 377 -11.30 24.95 9.06
CA ASP A 377 -11.68 24.42 7.74
C ASP A 377 -10.56 24.59 6.68
N ILE A 378 -9.42 23.96 6.95
CA ILE A 378 -8.26 23.85 6.05
C ILE A 378 -8.57 22.88 4.90
N GLY A 379 -8.74 23.42 3.70
CA GLY A 379 -8.97 22.71 2.45
C GLY A 379 -7.69 22.38 1.69
N ALA A 380 -6.66 21.85 2.35
CA ALA A 380 -5.32 21.67 1.79
C ALA A 380 -5.28 20.88 0.46
N ASN A 381 -6.25 20.01 0.21
CA ASN A 381 -6.38 19.26 -1.03
C ASN A 381 -7.85 19.07 -1.44
N LEU A 382 -8.09 18.58 -2.65
CA LEU A 382 -9.43 18.41 -3.21
C LEU A 382 -10.31 17.47 -2.36
N LEU A 383 -9.78 16.36 -1.84
CA LEU A 383 -10.55 15.46 -0.96
C LEU A 383 -11.08 16.23 0.27
N PHE A 384 -10.23 17.02 0.92
CA PHE A 384 -10.59 17.81 2.09
C PHE A 384 -11.60 18.90 1.75
N ARG A 385 -11.43 19.59 0.61
CA ARG A 385 -12.40 20.58 0.13
C ARG A 385 -13.79 19.97 -0.07
N ARG A 386 -13.88 18.81 -0.72
CA ARG A 386 -15.15 18.10 -0.94
C ARG A 386 -15.79 17.62 0.37
N ILE A 387 -14.99 17.21 1.36
CA ILE A 387 -15.47 16.88 2.71
C ILE A 387 -16.01 18.14 3.42
N ILE A 388 -15.28 19.26 3.38
CA ILE A 388 -15.68 20.52 4.02
C ILE A 388 -16.95 21.10 3.37
N GLU A 389 -17.11 20.98 2.05
CA GLU A 389 -18.32 21.41 1.34
C GLU A 389 -19.56 20.61 1.77
N ASN A 390 -19.40 19.34 2.15
CA ASN A 390 -20.49 18.47 2.57
C ASN A 390 -20.77 18.60 4.08
N PRO A 391 -21.96 19.07 4.51
CA PRO A 391 -22.24 19.32 5.93
C PRO A 391 -22.14 18.08 6.81
N LEU A 392 -22.57 16.91 6.32
CA LEU A 392 -22.54 15.66 7.10
C LEU A 392 -21.09 15.21 7.35
N LEU A 393 -20.26 15.24 6.32
CA LEU A 393 -18.85 14.85 6.44
C LEU A 393 -18.04 15.89 7.24
N ARG A 394 -18.36 17.18 7.07
CA ARG A 394 -17.75 18.26 7.85
C ARG A 394 -18.10 18.14 9.33
N GLU A 395 -19.32 17.77 9.67
CA GLU A 395 -19.72 17.55 11.06
C GLU A 395 -18.98 16.37 11.70
N GLU A 396 -18.73 15.27 10.97
CA GLU A 396 -17.87 14.18 11.45
C GLU A 396 -16.45 14.68 11.76
N LYS A 397 -15.87 15.51 10.88
CA LYS A 397 -14.58 16.18 11.10
C LYS A 397 -14.63 17.12 12.32
N ASP A 398 -15.62 17.99 12.43
CA ASP A 398 -15.74 18.95 13.53
C ASP A 398 -15.94 18.25 14.88
N SER A 399 -16.71 17.16 14.89
CA SER A 399 -16.87 16.30 16.06
C SER A 399 -15.55 15.63 16.46
N ALA A 400 -14.80 15.10 15.49
CA ALA A 400 -13.47 14.54 15.75
C ALA A 400 -12.49 15.58 16.30
N LEU A 401 -12.53 16.81 15.75
CA LEU A 401 -11.72 17.94 16.17
C LEU A 401 -12.05 18.37 17.61
N TRP A 402 -13.33 18.57 17.91
CA TRP A 402 -13.80 18.90 19.26
C TRP A 402 -13.43 17.82 20.26
N ASN A 403 -13.75 16.56 19.98
CA ASN A 403 -13.44 15.44 20.86
C ASN A 403 -11.93 15.35 21.13
N ALA A 404 -11.09 15.56 20.12
CA ALA A 404 -9.64 15.53 20.29
C ALA A 404 -9.16 16.62 21.26
N VAL A 405 -9.58 17.88 21.09
CA VAL A 405 -9.14 18.97 21.98
C VAL A 405 -9.75 18.89 23.38
N GLN A 406 -10.91 18.26 23.53
CA GLN A 406 -11.55 18.03 24.84
C GLN A 406 -11.03 16.79 25.57
N SER A 407 -10.34 15.86 24.89
CA SER A 407 -9.88 14.59 25.50
C SER A 407 -8.42 14.26 25.17
N ALA A 408 -8.16 13.60 24.04
CA ALA A 408 -6.86 13.02 23.69
C ALA A 408 -5.72 14.05 23.56
N LEU A 409 -6.05 15.29 23.21
CA LEU A 409 -5.13 16.38 22.87
C LEU A 409 -5.45 17.68 23.62
N GLN A 410 -5.90 17.59 24.87
CA GLN A 410 -6.03 18.78 25.72
C GLN A 410 -4.71 19.57 25.80
N GLU A 411 -4.80 20.90 25.84
CA GLU A 411 -3.66 21.83 25.82
C GLU A 411 -2.55 21.41 26.79
N GLN A 412 -2.93 21.17 28.04
CA GLN A 412 -2.02 20.79 29.12
C GLN A 412 -1.23 19.51 28.85
N ASP A 413 -1.83 18.55 28.14
CA ASP A 413 -1.18 17.29 27.81
C ASP A 413 -0.23 17.44 26.62
N VAL A 414 -0.60 18.25 25.62
CA VAL A 414 0.28 18.59 24.49
C VAL A 414 1.48 19.40 24.99
N LEU A 415 1.27 20.40 25.86
CA LEU A 415 2.35 21.16 26.48
C LEU A 415 3.26 20.28 27.34
N ARG A 416 2.70 19.32 28.09
CA ARG A 416 3.48 18.34 28.86
C ARG A 416 4.37 17.50 27.95
N LEU A 417 3.84 17.03 26.83
CA LEU A 417 4.58 16.27 25.83
C LEU A 417 5.75 17.08 25.25
N VAL A 418 5.51 18.33 24.86
CA VAL A 418 6.56 19.24 24.36
C VAL A 418 7.64 19.48 25.42
N ASN A 419 7.25 19.75 26.66
CA ASN A 419 8.21 20.02 27.74
C ASN A 419 9.08 18.80 28.05
N GLN A 420 8.48 17.61 28.16
CA GLN A 420 9.22 16.37 28.40
C GLN A 420 10.22 16.09 27.28
N GLU A 421 9.84 16.32 26.03
CA GLU A 421 10.73 16.09 24.90
C GLU A 421 11.84 17.13 24.81
N ALA A 422 11.52 18.40 25.06
CA ALA A 422 12.51 19.47 25.14
C ALA A 422 13.57 19.15 26.19
N ASP A 423 13.15 18.67 27.37
CA ASP A 423 14.07 18.27 28.45
C ASP A 423 14.92 17.06 28.03
N ARG A 424 14.32 16.06 27.36
CA ARG A 424 15.01 14.87 26.86
C ARG A 424 16.08 15.22 25.82
N MET A 425 15.78 16.15 24.91
CA MET A 425 16.65 16.58 23.81
C MET A 425 17.68 17.65 24.22
N LYS A 426 17.47 18.37 25.33
CA LYS A 426 18.19 19.61 25.66
C LYS A 426 19.71 19.49 25.54
N ARG A 427 20.30 18.46 26.15
CA ARG A 427 21.75 18.25 26.16
C ARG A 427 22.31 18.05 24.75
N ASP A 428 21.64 17.21 23.97
CA ASP A 428 22.04 16.86 22.61
C ASP A 428 21.91 18.05 21.66
N ILE A 429 20.81 18.80 21.77
CA ILE A 429 20.60 20.05 21.02
C ILE A 429 21.67 21.07 21.37
N TYR A 430 21.97 21.28 22.65
CA TYR A 430 22.94 22.29 23.10
C TYR A 430 24.38 21.99 22.67
N ALA A 431 24.71 20.70 22.50
CA ALA A 431 26.02 20.25 22.04
C ALA A 431 26.21 20.38 20.52
N PHE A 432 25.14 20.55 19.74
CA PHE A 432 25.25 20.64 18.28
C PHE A 432 25.13 22.07 17.76
N PRO A 433 26.16 22.67 17.14
CA PRO A 433 26.13 24.07 16.70
C PRO A 433 25.30 24.33 15.43
N PHE A 434 25.02 23.32 14.59
CA PHE A 434 24.47 23.52 13.25
C PHE A 434 22.99 23.10 13.12
N LYS A 435 22.16 23.42 14.11
CA LYS A 435 20.70 23.19 14.07
C LYS A 435 20.11 23.93 12.86
N LEU A 436 19.25 23.28 12.08
CA LEU A 436 18.66 23.87 10.88
C LEU A 436 17.28 24.45 11.16
N HIS A 437 17.02 25.60 10.55
CA HIS A 437 15.69 26.13 10.31
C HIS A 437 15.54 26.40 8.81
N ALA A 438 14.55 25.76 8.19
CA ALA A 438 14.10 26.02 6.84
C ALA A 438 12.73 26.69 6.87
N SER A 439 12.61 27.81 6.19
CA SER A 439 11.36 28.56 5.97
C SER A 439 11.25 28.97 4.51
N ASP A 440 10.18 29.68 4.15
CA ASP A 440 10.01 30.27 2.83
C ASP A 440 11.08 31.35 2.54
N GLU A 441 11.75 31.86 3.57
CA GLU A 441 12.81 32.88 3.48
C GLU A 441 14.21 32.29 3.30
N GLY A 442 14.37 30.96 3.35
CA GLY A 442 15.66 30.29 3.18
C GLY A 442 16.01 29.31 4.30
N ILE A 443 17.29 28.95 4.39
CA ILE A 443 17.78 27.93 5.33
C ILE A 443 18.90 28.51 6.19
N GLN A 444 18.66 28.61 7.49
CA GLN A 444 19.60 29.18 8.44
C GLN A 444 19.96 28.25 9.59
N HIS A 445 21.12 28.52 10.20
CA HIS A 445 21.53 27.88 11.44
C HIS A 445 21.09 28.70 12.65
N ILE A 446 20.57 28.03 13.68
CA ILE A 446 20.09 28.66 14.92
C ILE A 446 20.94 28.30 16.14
N SER A 447 21.05 29.25 17.05
CA SER A 447 21.69 29.17 18.36
C SER A 447 20.84 28.44 19.39
N ASN A 448 21.44 28.14 20.55
CA ASN A 448 20.69 27.58 21.69
C ASN A 448 19.64 28.57 22.22
N GLY A 449 19.92 29.88 22.16
CA GLY A 449 18.96 30.91 22.55
C GLY A 449 17.75 30.96 21.61
N GLU A 450 18.00 30.99 20.29
CA GLU A 450 16.94 30.94 19.28
C GLU A 450 16.09 29.66 19.39
N TYR A 451 16.69 28.52 19.74
CA TYR A 451 15.95 27.27 20.03
C TYR A 451 15.01 27.41 21.24
N GLU A 452 15.47 27.98 22.36
CA GLU A 452 14.63 28.18 23.55
C GLU A 452 13.49 29.18 23.29
N GLU A 453 13.76 30.23 22.51
CA GLU A 453 12.73 31.16 22.03
C GLU A 453 11.71 30.46 21.12
N ALA A 454 12.17 29.56 20.24
CA ALA A 454 11.29 28.77 19.39
C ALA A 454 10.40 27.82 20.21
N LEU A 455 10.89 27.23 21.30
CA LEU A 455 10.05 26.46 22.23
C LEU A 455 9.00 27.34 22.91
N ALA A 456 9.35 28.57 23.30
CA ALA A 456 8.37 29.52 23.84
C ALA A 456 7.30 29.87 22.81
N ARG A 457 7.70 30.17 21.55
CA ARG A 457 6.77 30.42 20.44
C ARG A 457 5.86 29.21 20.17
N LEU A 458 6.40 28.00 20.19
CA LEU A 458 5.62 26.76 20.02
C LEU A 458 4.53 26.63 21.10
N ARG A 459 4.86 26.88 22.37
CA ARG A 459 3.87 26.85 23.47
C ARG A 459 2.76 27.88 23.26
N THR A 460 3.13 29.11 22.87
CA THR A 460 2.15 30.16 22.56
C THR A 460 1.27 29.77 21.37
N ALA A 461 1.85 29.18 20.32
CA ALA A 461 1.10 28.73 19.15
C ALA A 461 0.12 27.60 19.49
N ILE A 462 0.52 26.64 20.34
CA ILE A 462 -0.37 25.58 20.84
C ILE A 462 -1.57 26.19 21.55
N HIS A 463 -1.33 27.10 22.51
CA HIS A 463 -2.40 27.75 23.27
C HIS A 463 -3.35 28.54 22.35
N ALA A 464 -2.80 29.45 21.53
CA ALA A 464 -3.58 30.29 20.63
C ALA A 464 -4.42 29.45 19.65
N ARG A 465 -3.85 28.38 19.10
CA ARG A 465 -4.55 27.51 18.15
C ARG A 465 -5.67 26.72 18.82
N GLN A 466 -5.46 26.19 20.04
CA GLN A 466 -6.53 25.49 20.77
C GLN A 466 -7.66 26.44 21.17
N GLU A 467 -7.34 27.63 21.68
CA GLU A 467 -8.33 28.65 22.00
C GLU A 467 -9.16 29.00 20.76
N ARG A 468 -8.52 29.16 19.60
CA ARG A 468 -9.18 29.44 18.33
C ARG A 468 -10.11 28.32 17.91
N VAL A 469 -9.66 27.07 17.92
CA VAL A 469 -10.48 25.90 17.56
C VAL A 469 -11.70 25.80 18.47
N VAL A 470 -11.50 25.88 19.79
CA VAL A 470 -12.59 25.79 20.77
C VAL A 470 -13.57 26.94 20.61
N SER A 471 -13.09 28.18 20.45
CA SER A 471 -13.93 29.36 20.21
C SER A 471 -14.72 29.26 18.91
N HIS A 472 -14.11 28.75 17.85
CA HIS A 472 -14.75 28.59 16.55
C HIS A 472 -15.88 27.56 16.57
N LEU A 473 -15.65 26.41 17.23
CA LEU A 473 -16.62 25.32 17.28
C LEU A 473 -17.72 25.52 18.34
N SER A 474 -17.43 26.15 19.48
CA SER A 474 -18.44 26.39 20.54
C SER A 474 -19.40 27.52 20.19
N LYS A 475 -18.98 28.49 19.37
CA LYS A 475 -19.79 29.66 19.03
C LYS A 475 -20.90 29.31 18.04
N SER A 476 -22.15 29.48 18.48
CA SER A 476 -23.34 29.39 17.62
C SER A 476 -23.94 30.77 17.36
N LEU A 477 -24.12 31.12 16.08
CA LEU A 477 -24.71 32.38 15.65
C LEU A 477 -26.00 32.09 14.89
N LEU A 478 -27.12 32.17 15.61
CA LEU A 478 -28.44 31.85 15.13
C LEU A 478 -29.36 33.07 15.21
N SER A 479 -29.97 33.42 14.08
CA SER A 479 -30.95 34.49 13.98
C SER A 479 -32.26 33.94 13.43
N TYR A 480 -33.39 34.50 13.85
CA TYR A 480 -34.68 34.15 13.25
C TYR A 480 -35.52 35.39 12.92
N SER A 481 -36.37 35.29 11.90
CA SER A 481 -37.42 36.24 11.61
C SER A 481 -38.76 35.53 11.49
N PHE A 482 -39.80 36.09 12.08
CA PHE A 482 -41.16 35.54 12.07
C PHE A 482 -42.12 36.54 11.44
N ILE A 483 -42.67 36.21 10.28
CA ILE A 483 -43.46 37.14 9.46
C ILE A 483 -44.78 36.51 8.99
N PRO A 484 -45.88 37.27 8.84
CA PRO A 484 -47.14 36.73 8.30
C PRO A 484 -46.99 36.24 6.86
N ASN A 485 -47.61 35.10 6.55
CA ASN A 485 -47.79 34.63 5.17
C ASN A 485 -48.96 35.41 4.54
N GLY A 486 -48.68 36.52 3.86
CA GLY A 486 -49.69 37.49 3.38
C GLY A 486 -50.77 36.96 2.42
N GLU A 487 -50.78 35.67 2.12
CA GLU A 487 -51.77 34.98 1.27
C GLU A 487 -52.91 34.32 2.06
N ARG A 488 -52.72 33.98 3.35
CA ARG A 488 -53.73 33.31 4.20
C ARG A 488 -53.63 33.73 5.66
N GLU A 489 -54.77 34.09 6.28
CA GLU A 489 -54.83 34.39 7.71
C GLU A 489 -54.47 33.15 8.56
N GLY A 490 -53.67 33.36 9.63
CA GLY A 490 -53.23 32.30 10.54
C GLY A 490 -52.04 31.46 10.04
N GLU A 491 -51.42 31.86 8.92
CA GLU A 491 -50.17 31.27 8.42
C GLU A 491 -49.00 32.25 8.55
N TYR A 492 -47.83 31.75 8.93
CA TYR A 492 -46.62 32.55 9.16
C TYR A 492 -45.37 31.86 8.59
N PHE A 493 -44.38 32.63 8.14
CA PHE A 493 -43.05 32.12 7.87
C PHE A 493 -42.13 32.36 9.06
N LEU A 494 -41.51 31.28 9.54
CA LEU A 494 -40.37 31.31 10.44
C LEU A 494 -39.11 31.03 9.62
N ASP A 495 -38.30 32.04 9.41
CA ASP A 495 -36.98 31.90 8.80
C ASP A 495 -35.93 31.81 9.90
N ILE A 496 -35.12 30.76 9.88
CA ILE A 496 -34.00 30.56 10.81
C ILE A 496 -32.70 30.59 10.01
N GLN A 497 -31.78 31.50 10.31
CA GLN A 497 -30.49 31.62 9.65
C GLN A 497 -29.35 31.22 10.59
N LEU A 498 -28.51 30.29 10.14
CA LEU A 498 -27.29 29.89 10.81
C LEU A 498 -26.06 30.48 10.11
N SER A 499 -25.18 31.11 10.91
CA SER A 499 -23.98 31.82 10.44
C SER A 499 -22.70 31.42 11.18
N SER A 500 -22.74 30.35 11.97
CA SER A 500 -21.58 29.81 12.72
C SER A 500 -20.93 28.62 12.02
N ALA A 501 -19.78 28.19 12.54
CA ALA A 501 -19.02 27.07 12.02
C ALA A 501 -19.71 25.73 12.26
N ALA A 502 -19.99 25.43 13.53
CA ALA A 502 -20.72 24.25 13.96
C ALA A 502 -22.20 24.31 13.54
N GLY A 503 -22.78 23.13 13.33
CA GLY A 503 -24.21 22.96 13.09
C GLY A 503 -25.02 23.25 14.36
N PHE A 504 -26.33 23.41 14.18
CA PHE A 504 -27.29 23.64 15.26
C PHE A 504 -28.42 22.62 15.15
N LEU A 505 -28.66 21.86 16.21
CA LEU A 505 -29.79 20.94 16.28
C LEU A 505 -30.98 21.66 16.90
N LEU A 506 -31.98 21.96 16.07
CA LEU A 506 -33.21 22.59 16.51
C LEU A 506 -34.05 21.59 17.30
N LYS A 507 -34.24 21.86 18.60
CA LYS A 507 -34.96 20.99 19.54
C LYS A 507 -36.37 21.47 19.84
N GLU A 508 -36.56 22.77 19.98
CA GLU A 508 -37.87 23.30 20.37
C GLU A 508 -38.14 24.66 19.74
N ILE A 509 -39.39 24.86 19.30
CA ILE A 509 -39.94 26.16 18.96
C ILE A 509 -41.17 26.39 19.82
N SER A 510 -41.24 27.53 20.51
CA SER A 510 -42.42 27.93 21.27
C SER A 510 -43.01 29.27 20.79
N PHE A 511 -44.33 29.36 20.83
CA PHE A 511 -45.12 30.54 20.49
C PHE A 511 -45.99 30.94 21.69
N GLU A 512 -45.73 32.10 22.29
CA GLU A 512 -46.46 32.60 23.46
C GLU A 512 -47.28 33.84 23.11
N PHE A 513 -48.56 33.90 23.49
CA PHE A 513 -49.38 35.11 23.32
C PHE A 513 -50.50 35.20 24.37
N ASP A 514 -51.00 36.41 24.59
CA ASP A 514 -52.12 36.68 25.48
C ASP A 514 -53.43 36.23 24.84
N GLY A 515 -54.18 35.34 25.52
CA GLY A 515 -55.46 34.84 25.02
C GLY A 515 -55.72 33.37 25.36
N LYS A 516 -56.95 32.92 25.07
CA LYS A 516 -57.32 31.51 25.19
C LYS A 516 -56.88 30.74 23.94
N GLU A 517 -56.65 29.44 24.10
CA GLU A 517 -56.40 28.53 23.00
C GLU A 517 -57.58 28.55 22.00
N GLU A 518 -57.33 29.03 20.77
CA GLU A 518 -58.33 29.08 19.69
C GLU A 518 -58.16 27.96 18.66
N SER A 519 -56.99 27.32 18.62
CA SER A 519 -56.66 26.26 17.67
C SER A 519 -56.11 25.05 18.41
N SER A 520 -56.70 23.89 18.19
CA SER A 520 -56.24 22.63 18.78
C SER A 520 -55.01 22.04 18.07
N ARG A 521 -54.50 22.71 17.02
CA ARG A 521 -53.39 22.18 16.21
C ARG A 521 -52.59 23.29 15.53
N VAL A 522 -51.43 23.60 16.08
CA VAL A 522 -50.37 24.35 15.38
C VAL A 522 -49.44 23.34 14.68
N THR A 523 -49.17 23.57 13.40
CA THR A 523 -48.22 22.74 12.63
C THR A 523 -47.06 23.56 12.07
N LEU A 524 -45.90 22.92 11.97
CA LEU A 524 -44.68 23.45 11.37
C LEU A 524 -44.31 22.62 10.15
N HIS A 525 -44.09 23.25 9.01
CA HIS A 525 -43.73 22.60 7.74
C HIS A 525 -42.48 23.26 7.16
N ARG A 526 -41.38 22.53 6.99
CA ARG A 526 -40.18 23.09 6.35
C ARG A 526 -40.37 23.14 4.84
N LEU A 527 -40.15 24.30 4.22
CA LEU A 527 -40.43 24.48 2.79
C LEU A 527 -39.34 23.91 1.87
N SER A 528 -38.16 23.57 2.39
CA SER A 528 -37.06 22.99 1.61
C SER A 528 -37.19 21.49 1.31
N ASP A 529 -38.25 20.84 1.79
CA ASP A 529 -38.30 19.37 1.91
C ASP A 529 -39.28 18.69 0.95
N GLY A 530 -40.13 19.45 0.24
CA GLY A 530 -41.18 18.89 -0.64
C GLY A 530 -42.17 17.93 0.05
N ALA A 531 -42.02 17.68 1.36
CA ALA A 531 -42.72 16.69 2.15
C ALA A 531 -43.26 17.33 3.44
N ASP A 532 -44.53 17.06 3.73
CA ASP A 532 -45.22 17.54 4.94
C ASP A 532 -44.67 16.85 6.20
N SER A 533 -43.58 17.38 6.78
CA SER A 533 -43.12 17.01 8.12
C SER A 533 -43.87 17.80 9.20
N GLY A 534 -45.20 17.68 9.22
CA GLY A 534 -46.05 18.42 10.16
C GLY A 534 -45.85 17.96 11.60
N VAL A 535 -45.08 18.71 12.39
CA VAL A 535 -45.00 18.53 13.85
C VAL A 535 -46.23 19.17 14.49
N SER A 536 -46.96 18.44 15.34
CA SER A 536 -48.11 19.01 16.08
C SER A 536 -47.66 19.54 17.43
N ALA A 537 -48.05 20.76 17.77
CA ALA A 537 -47.68 21.41 19.02
C ALA A 537 -48.45 20.83 20.23
N SER A 538 -47.80 20.82 21.40
CA SER A 538 -48.49 20.75 22.69
C SER A 538 -48.86 22.16 23.16
N SER A 539 -50.09 22.37 23.61
CA SER A 539 -50.58 23.65 24.14
C SER A 539 -50.68 23.62 25.67
N SER A 540 -50.41 24.76 26.29
CA SER A 540 -50.70 24.99 27.71
C SER A 540 -51.13 26.45 27.92
N THR A 541 -52.15 26.68 28.73
CA THR A 541 -52.59 28.04 29.12
C THR A 541 -52.41 28.23 30.62
N GLU A 542 -51.52 29.15 31.01
CA GLU A 542 -51.31 29.55 32.41
C GLU A 542 -51.44 31.07 32.53
N ASN A 543 -52.14 31.55 33.56
CA ASN A 543 -52.31 32.98 33.86
C ASN A 543 -52.77 33.86 32.68
N GLY A 544 -53.53 33.30 31.73
CA GLY A 544 -54.04 34.02 30.55
C GLY A 544 -53.08 34.09 29.36
N VAL A 545 -51.90 33.49 29.46
CA VAL A 545 -50.95 33.31 28.36
C VAL A 545 -51.07 31.88 27.83
N THR A 546 -51.25 31.73 26.52
CA THR A 546 -51.22 30.42 25.86
C THR A 546 -49.86 30.23 25.18
N THR A 547 -49.23 29.10 25.45
CA THR A 547 -47.96 28.67 24.85
C THR A 547 -48.19 27.43 24.00
N TYR A 548 -47.79 27.48 22.74
CA TYR A 548 -47.64 26.29 21.90
C TYR A 548 -46.16 25.94 21.81
N SER A 549 -45.77 24.76 22.30
CA SER A 549 -44.42 24.22 22.16
C SER A 549 -44.39 23.09 21.15
N LEU A 550 -43.45 23.16 20.22
CA LEU A 550 -43.19 22.14 19.20
C LEU A 550 -41.82 21.54 19.45
N GLN A 551 -41.78 20.24 19.70
CA GLN A 551 -40.52 19.50 19.76
C GLN A 551 -40.07 19.16 18.34
N VAL A 552 -38.85 19.56 18.01
CA VAL A 552 -38.21 19.45 16.70
C VAL A 552 -36.93 18.62 16.84
N GLY A 553 -36.41 18.11 15.73
CA GLY A 553 -35.15 17.37 15.69
C GLY A 553 -34.39 17.64 14.39
N ASP A 554 -34.37 18.90 13.96
CA ASP A 554 -33.89 19.28 12.63
C ASP A 554 -32.45 19.84 12.72
N PRO A 555 -31.47 19.18 12.09
CA PRO A 555 -30.10 19.69 12.04
C PRO A 555 -29.95 20.79 10.98
N LEU A 556 -29.42 21.93 11.42
CA LEU A 556 -29.17 23.11 10.59
C LEU A 556 -27.66 23.33 10.45
N TYR A 557 -27.23 23.61 9.22
CA TYR A 557 -25.84 23.89 8.86
C TYR A 557 -25.67 25.19 8.08
N SER A 558 -24.51 25.82 8.22
CA SER A 558 -24.05 26.86 7.31
C SER A 558 -23.35 26.24 6.10
N GLY A 559 -23.23 26.98 5.00
CA GLY A 559 -22.47 26.58 3.82
C GLY A 559 -20.98 26.90 3.95
N ARG A 560 -20.19 26.39 3.02
CA ARG A 560 -18.78 26.75 2.83
C ARG A 560 -18.53 27.13 1.38
N THR A 561 -17.63 28.08 1.18
CA THR A 561 -17.12 28.44 -0.14
C THR A 561 -15.62 28.64 -0.07
N PHE A 562 -14.91 28.22 -1.10
CA PHE A 562 -13.47 28.45 -1.25
C PHE A 562 -13.25 29.61 -2.22
N LYS A 563 -12.92 30.80 -1.71
CA LYS A 563 -12.37 31.89 -2.53
C LYS A 563 -10.85 31.77 -2.65
N ASP A 564 -10.24 31.36 -1.54
CA ASP A 564 -8.89 30.82 -1.45
C ASP A 564 -9.03 29.28 -1.48
N PRO A 565 -8.24 28.55 -2.27
CA PRO A 565 -8.31 27.08 -2.28
C PRO A 565 -7.98 26.45 -0.93
N LEU A 566 -7.25 27.13 -0.04
CA LEU A 566 -6.77 26.60 1.22
C LEU A 566 -7.74 26.81 2.39
N TYR A 567 -8.56 27.86 2.37
CA TYR A 567 -9.40 28.25 3.50
C TYR A 567 -10.86 28.44 3.10
N ALA A 568 -11.77 27.78 3.80
CA ALA A 568 -13.19 27.94 3.58
C ALA A 568 -13.75 29.18 4.30
N GLU A 569 -14.62 29.92 3.62
CA GLU A 569 -15.45 30.97 4.24
C GLU A 569 -16.83 30.42 4.61
N ILE A 570 -17.32 30.78 5.80
CA ILE A 570 -18.68 30.45 6.25
C ILE A 570 -19.70 31.23 5.43
N VAL A 571 -20.62 30.52 4.78
CA VAL A 571 -21.75 31.09 4.05
C VAL A 571 -23.02 30.90 4.89
N PRO A 572 -23.67 31.97 5.38
CA PRO A 572 -24.94 31.85 6.09
C PRO A 572 -26.01 31.11 5.26
N ARG A 573 -26.80 30.26 5.91
CA ARG A 573 -27.92 29.55 5.28
C ARG A 573 -29.21 29.78 6.06
N THR A 574 -30.30 30.02 5.32
CA THR A 574 -31.62 30.32 5.86
C THR A 574 -32.59 29.18 5.58
N TYR A 575 -33.23 28.68 6.64
CA TYR A 575 -34.23 27.64 6.63
C TYR A 575 -35.60 28.24 6.85
N ARG A 576 -36.51 28.00 5.91
CA ARG A 576 -37.87 28.52 5.98
C ARG A 576 -38.84 27.45 6.43
N TYR A 577 -39.61 27.78 7.45
CA TYR A 577 -40.72 26.97 7.94
C TYR A 577 -42.02 27.74 7.79
N LEU A 578 -43.04 27.08 7.26
CA LEU A 578 -44.42 27.53 7.26
C LEU A 578 -45.10 27.04 8.54
N VAL A 579 -45.53 27.97 9.37
CA VAL A 579 -46.31 27.73 10.59
C VAL A 579 -47.78 27.94 10.27
N ARG A 580 -48.64 26.98 10.62
CA ARG A 580 -50.09 27.04 10.41
C ARG A 580 -50.84 26.85 11.72
N GLY A 581 -52.04 27.42 11.80
CA GLY A 581 -52.97 27.19 12.90
C GLY A 581 -52.72 28.07 14.12
N LEU A 582 -51.94 29.15 14.00
CA LEU A 582 -51.84 30.20 15.01
C LEU A 582 -52.98 31.22 14.84
N PRO A 583 -53.46 31.87 15.91
CA PRO A 583 -54.52 32.88 15.81
C PRO A 583 -54.07 34.08 14.95
N ALA A 584 -54.93 34.54 14.03
CA ALA A 584 -54.58 35.54 13.02
C ALA A 584 -54.17 36.93 13.58
N TYR A 585 -54.57 37.25 14.81
CA TYR A 585 -54.27 38.49 15.51
C TYR A 585 -53.11 38.36 16.52
N ALA A 586 -52.54 37.17 16.69
CA ALA A 586 -51.45 36.95 17.62
C ALA A 586 -50.15 37.56 17.07
N LYS A 587 -49.49 38.41 17.87
CA LYS A 587 -48.07 38.71 17.73
C LYS A 587 -47.31 37.85 18.76
N PRO A 588 -47.11 36.55 18.49
CA PRO A 588 -46.55 35.67 19.50
C PRO A 588 -45.11 36.08 19.79
N ARG A 589 -44.72 35.98 21.06
CA ARG A 589 -43.31 35.89 21.43
C ARG A 589 -42.83 34.52 21.00
N VAL A 590 -41.86 34.49 20.09
CA VAL A 590 -41.28 33.26 19.56
C VAL A 590 -39.99 32.93 20.31
N THR A 591 -39.85 31.70 20.75
CA THR A 591 -38.58 31.18 21.28
C THR A 591 -38.14 30.02 20.40
N VAL A 592 -36.87 30.03 19.99
CA VAL A 592 -36.26 28.97 19.19
C VAL A 592 -35.05 28.46 19.97
N LEU A 593 -35.12 27.22 20.42
CA LEU A 593 -34.12 26.58 21.28
C LEU A 593 -33.55 25.33 20.61
N GLY A 594 -32.29 25.08 20.90
CA GLY A 594 -31.58 23.89 20.45
C GLY A 594 -30.21 23.84 21.07
N GLU A 595 -29.33 23.08 20.43
CA GLU A 595 -27.96 22.89 20.90
C GLU A 595 -26.97 22.98 19.75
N ASN A 596 -25.77 23.42 20.08
CA ASN A 596 -24.62 23.29 19.20
C ASN A 596 -24.36 21.79 18.96
N THR A 597 -24.40 21.36 17.70
CA THR A 597 -24.24 19.94 17.33
C THR A 597 -22.91 19.32 17.75
N VAL A 598 -21.86 20.15 17.87
CA VAL A 598 -20.50 19.70 18.16
C VAL A 598 -20.21 19.81 19.66
N SER A 599 -20.49 20.96 20.27
CA SER A 599 -20.19 21.18 21.69
C SER A 599 -21.28 20.70 22.64
N GLY A 600 -22.51 20.48 22.16
CA GLY A 600 -23.68 20.15 22.97
C GLY A 600 -24.23 21.30 23.82
N GLU A 601 -23.65 22.49 23.70
CA GLU A 601 -24.07 23.66 24.50
C GLU A 601 -25.45 24.16 24.05
N PRO A 602 -26.35 24.50 24.97
CA PRO A 602 -27.68 25.01 24.64
C PRO A 602 -27.58 26.41 24.02
N VAL A 603 -28.36 26.65 22.97
CA VAL A 603 -28.35 27.90 22.19
C VAL A 603 -29.78 28.35 21.91
N SER A 604 -30.04 29.63 22.15
CA SER A 604 -31.29 30.30 21.78
C SER A 604 -31.08 31.22 20.57
N ALA A 605 -31.98 31.17 19.59
CA ALA A 605 -31.91 32.07 18.43
C ALA A 605 -32.24 33.53 18.80
N ARG A 606 -31.60 34.47 18.13
CA ARG A 606 -31.88 35.91 18.27
C ARG A 606 -32.92 36.38 17.26
N ALA A 607 -33.97 37.05 17.74
CA ALA A 607 -34.98 37.66 16.86
C ALA A 607 -34.40 38.81 16.02
N VAL A 608 -34.83 38.93 14.77
CA VAL A 608 -34.51 40.03 13.85
C VAL A 608 -35.80 40.56 13.22
N GLU A 609 -35.97 41.89 13.21
CA GLU A 609 -37.21 42.55 12.75
C GLU A 609 -37.35 42.60 11.22
N SER A 610 -36.25 42.53 10.49
CA SER A 610 -36.25 42.50 9.02
C SER A 610 -36.26 41.06 8.49
N PRO A 611 -36.90 40.79 7.34
CA PRO A 611 -36.77 39.51 6.66
C PRO A 611 -35.29 39.18 6.46
N LEU A 612 -34.89 37.97 6.85
CA LEU A 612 -33.51 37.51 6.70
C LEU A 612 -33.15 37.47 5.20
N ARG A 613 -32.03 38.13 4.82
CA ARG A 613 -31.54 38.13 3.44
C ARG A 613 -30.83 36.81 3.12
N GLY A 614 -31.11 36.26 1.94
CA GLY A 614 -30.45 35.07 1.38
C GLY A 614 -31.39 34.36 0.40
N GLU A 615 -30.86 33.68 -0.62
CA GLU A 615 -31.66 32.73 -1.39
C GLU A 615 -32.21 31.69 -0.41
N PRO A 616 -33.53 31.43 -0.38
CA PRO A 616 -34.07 30.29 0.34
C PRO A 616 -33.27 29.07 -0.09
N VAL A 617 -32.87 28.23 0.87
CA VAL A 617 -32.46 26.86 0.54
C VAL A 617 -33.59 26.30 -0.33
N GLY A 618 -33.30 26.04 -1.62
CA GLY A 618 -34.33 25.73 -2.62
C GLY A 618 -35.17 24.51 -2.23
N GLU A 619 -36.20 24.18 -3.03
CA GLU A 619 -37.12 23.04 -2.80
C GLU A 619 -36.41 21.68 -2.64
N SER A 620 -35.12 21.60 -2.96
CA SER A 620 -34.20 20.60 -2.44
C SER A 620 -33.17 21.30 -1.56
N GLY A 621 -33.26 21.15 -0.23
CA GLY A 621 -32.11 21.53 0.56
C GLY A 621 -30.88 20.77 0.10
N TRP A 622 -29.81 21.48 -0.27
CA TRP A 622 -28.75 20.88 -1.08
C TRP A 622 -28.03 19.69 -0.41
N TRP A 623 -28.18 19.50 0.92
CA TRP A 623 -27.82 18.26 1.63
C TRP A 623 -29.02 17.52 2.27
N LEU A 624 -30.24 18.08 2.21
CA LEU A 624 -31.43 17.60 2.92
C LEU A 624 -32.18 16.50 2.16
N ASP A 625 -31.98 16.43 0.85
CA ASP A 625 -32.57 15.37 0.04
C ASP A 625 -31.74 14.09 0.21
N GLY A 626 -31.90 13.41 1.35
CA GLY A 626 -31.24 12.11 1.51
C GLY A 626 -31.04 11.52 2.90
N ALA A 627 -31.83 11.88 3.92
CA ALA A 627 -32.22 10.84 4.87
C ALA A 627 -33.15 9.86 4.11
N ARG A 628 -32.60 9.07 3.17
CA ARG A 628 -33.34 7.96 2.57
C ARG A 628 -33.84 7.15 3.76
N ARG A 629 -35.15 7.13 3.99
CA ARG A 629 -35.75 6.18 4.92
C ARG A 629 -35.24 4.82 4.49
N GLY A 630 -34.44 4.21 5.36
CA GLY A 630 -33.79 2.94 5.10
C GLY A 630 -34.75 1.95 4.47
N ARG A 631 -34.42 1.43 3.30
CA ARG A 631 -35.25 0.40 2.67
C ARG A 631 -35.13 -0.86 3.50
N ILE A 632 -36.27 -1.44 3.84
CA ILE A 632 -36.33 -2.76 4.48
C ILE A 632 -36.71 -3.77 3.40
N TYR A 633 -35.72 -4.53 2.93
CA TYR A 633 -35.93 -5.63 1.99
C TYR A 633 -36.51 -6.83 2.76
N LYS A 634 -37.84 -6.98 2.74
CA LYS A 634 -38.52 -8.11 3.38
C LYS A 634 -38.72 -9.25 2.39
N LEU A 635 -38.04 -10.39 2.60
CA LEU A 635 -38.20 -11.60 1.78
C LEU A 635 -38.98 -12.67 2.55
N SER A 636 -39.91 -13.34 1.87
CA SER A 636 -40.80 -14.35 2.47
C SER A 636 -41.28 -15.38 1.46
N GLY A 637 -41.64 -16.58 1.93
CA GLY A 637 -42.20 -17.64 1.07
C GLY A 637 -41.16 -18.20 0.09
N SER A 638 -41.57 -18.59 -1.13
CA SER A 638 -40.64 -19.01 -2.18
C SER A 638 -40.18 -17.78 -2.97
N THR A 639 -38.95 -17.32 -2.73
CA THR A 639 -38.37 -16.12 -3.35
C THR A 639 -37.18 -16.50 -4.23
N VAL A 640 -37.11 -15.95 -5.44
CA VAL A 640 -35.99 -16.18 -6.36
C VAL A 640 -35.30 -14.85 -6.68
N LEU A 641 -34.00 -14.74 -6.39
CA LEU A 641 -33.18 -13.59 -6.75
C LEU A 641 -32.42 -13.88 -8.05
N GLN A 642 -32.79 -13.17 -9.11
CA GLN A 642 -32.12 -13.24 -10.43
C GLN A 642 -31.03 -12.16 -10.59
N LYS A 643 -30.94 -11.22 -9.66
CA LYS A 643 -29.95 -10.14 -9.65
C LYS A 643 -29.42 -9.96 -8.24
N THR A 644 -28.14 -9.60 -8.15
CA THR A 644 -27.45 -9.34 -6.89
C THR A 644 -28.16 -8.25 -6.10
N LEU A 645 -28.49 -8.56 -4.84
CA LEU A 645 -29.11 -7.62 -3.91
C LEU A 645 -28.02 -6.85 -3.17
N ARG A 646 -28.14 -5.52 -3.11
CA ARG A 646 -27.21 -4.63 -2.42
C ARG A 646 -27.96 -3.86 -1.34
N VAL A 647 -27.48 -3.97 -0.10
CA VAL A 647 -28.03 -3.32 1.09
C VAL A 647 -26.99 -2.33 1.58
N GLY A 648 -27.27 -1.05 1.44
CA GLY A 648 -26.36 0.04 1.83
C GLY A 648 -26.47 0.41 3.32
N PRO A 649 -25.71 1.44 3.75
CA PRO A 649 -25.59 1.83 5.17
C PRO A 649 -26.90 2.19 5.88
N SER A 650 -27.87 2.71 5.14
CA SER A 650 -29.18 3.08 5.66
C SER A 650 -30.22 1.96 5.54
N ASP A 651 -29.95 0.92 4.76
CA ASP A 651 -30.90 -0.14 4.43
C ASP A 651 -30.77 -1.36 5.37
N SER A 652 -31.81 -2.21 5.37
CA SER A 652 -31.75 -3.52 6.02
C SER A 652 -32.44 -4.60 5.19
N ILE A 653 -32.02 -5.85 5.38
CA ILE A 653 -32.70 -7.02 4.82
C ILE A 653 -33.24 -7.91 5.94
N ARG A 654 -34.50 -8.33 5.80
CA ARG A 654 -35.15 -9.25 6.72
C ARG A 654 -35.77 -10.42 5.97
N VAL A 655 -35.28 -11.62 6.24
CA VAL A 655 -35.82 -12.87 5.69
C VAL A 655 -36.57 -13.57 6.80
N VAL A 656 -37.87 -13.81 6.59
CA VAL A 656 -38.76 -14.36 7.62
C VAL A 656 -38.70 -15.89 7.65
N ALA A 657 -39.12 -16.48 8.77
CA ALA A 657 -39.19 -17.93 8.96
C ALA A 657 -39.95 -18.66 7.83
N GLY A 658 -39.47 -19.87 7.48
CA GLY A 658 -40.02 -20.73 6.44
C GLY A 658 -39.71 -20.28 4.99
N THR A 659 -38.91 -19.24 4.78
CA THR A 659 -38.56 -18.76 3.44
C THR A 659 -37.66 -19.76 2.69
N GLN A 660 -38.00 -20.06 1.44
CA GLN A 660 -37.13 -20.74 0.49
C GLN A 660 -36.56 -19.71 -0.49
N LEU A 661 -35.31 -19.31 -0.26
CA LEU A 661 -34.60 -18.31 -1.03
C LEU A 661 -33.67 -19.00 -2.05
N SER A 662 -33.97 -18.82 -3.34
CA SER A 662 -33.12 -19.35 -4.41
C SER A 662 -32.38 -18.23 -5.14
N LEU A 663 -31.08 -18.38 -5.39
CA LEU A 663 -30.26 -17.39 -6.08
C LEU A 663 -29.83 -17.87 -7.47
N GLY A 664 -29.86 -16.97 -8.44
CA GLY A 664 -29.33 -17.19 -9.79
C GLY A 664 -27.82 -17.46 -9.81
N PRO A 665 -27.29 -18.01 -10.91
CA PRO A 665 -25.84 -18.08 -11.13
C PRO A 665 -25.14 -16.74 -10.91
N ARG A 666 -24.08 -16.71 -10.09
CA ARG A 666 -23.34 -15.49 -9.71
C ARG A 666 -24.20 -14.36 -9.11
N VAL A 667 -25.35 -14.70 -8.52
CA VAL A 667 -26.16 -13.75 -7.75
C VAL A 667 -25.74 -13.81 -6.29
N SER A 668 -25.53 -12.64 -5.68
CA SER A 668 -25.09 -12.50 -4.29
C SER A 668 -26.03 -11.61 -3.47
N ILE A 669 -25.86 -11.63 -2.15
CA ILE A 669 -26.41 -10.63 -1.24
C ILE A 669 -25.24 -9.89 -0.63
N PHE A 670 -25.09 -8.61 -0.97
CA PHE A 670 -24.08 -7.73 -0.39
C PHE A 670 -24.73 -6.79 0.62
N VAL A 671 -24.25 -6.82 1.85
CA VAL A 671 -24.65 -5.90 2.92
C VAL A 671 -23.41 -5.12 3.32
N ASP A 672 -23.39 -3.82 3.06
CA ASP A 672 -22.24 -2.94 3.31
C ASP A 672 -22.67 -1.74 4.17
N GLY A 673 -22.29 -1.77 5.45
CA GLY A 673 -22.72 -0.78 6.45
C GLY A 673 -24.18 -0.91 6.92
N GLY A 674 -25.00 -1.73 6.24
CA GLY A 674 -26.41 -1.97 6.57
C GLY A 674 -26.61 -3.07 7.63
N SER A 675 -27.85 -3.52 7.78
CA SER A 675 -28.20 -4.63 8.70
C SER A 675 -28.83 -5.84 7.99
N ILE A 676 -28.61 -7.03 8.53
CA ILE A 676 -29.17 -8.29 8.03
C ILE A 676 -29.78 -9.13 9.16
N TYR A 677 -31.01 -9.60 8.92
CA TYR A 677 -31.76 -10.47 9.82
C TYR A 677 -32.31 -11.67 9.03
N LEU A 678 -31.67 -12.83 9.17
CA LEU A 678 -32.19 -14.11 8.69
C LEU A 678 -32.78 -14.86 9.90
N GLU A 679 -34.08 -14.70 10.14
CA GLU A 679 -34.71 -15.16 11.39
C GLU A 679 -35.68 -16.32 11.13
N GLY A 680 -35.13 -17.53 11.01
CA GLY A 680 -35.90 -18.77 10.98
C GLY A 680 -36.30 -19.25 12.38
N THR A 681 -37.11 -20.32 12.42
CA THR A 681 -37.40 -21.06 13.65
C THR A 681 -37.08 -22.55 13.45
N ALA A 682 -37.02 -23.33 14.54
CA ALA A 682 -36.80 -24.77 14.47
C ALA A 682 -37.84 -25.48 13.58
N ASP A 683 -39.11 -25.09 13.68
CA ASP A 683 -40.22 -25.67 12.90
C ASP A 683 -40.29 -25.14 11.46
N SER A 684 -39.71 -23.96 11.21
CA SER A 684 -39.77 -23.28 9.92
C SER A 684 -38.44 -22.60 9.61
N PRO A 685 -37.39 -23.40 9.33
CA PRO A 685 -36.08 -22.86 9.01
C PRO A 685 -36.09 -22.13 7.66
N ILE A 686 -35.20 -21.14 7.51
CA ILE A 686 -34.94 -20.50 6.21
C ILE A 686 -34.02 -21.43 5.40
N THR A 687 -34.28 -21.60 4.11
CA THR A 687 -33.40 -22.35 3.20
C THR A 687 -32.87 -21.42 2.11
N VAL A 688 -31.55 -21.42 1.90
CA VAL A 688 -30.84 -20.63 0.89
C VAL A 688 -30.09 -21.58 -0.04
N GLN A 689 -30.38 -21.52 -1.34
CA GLN A 689 -29.79 -22.42 -2.34
C GLN A 689 -29.64 -21.78 -3.72
N GLY A 690 -28.91 -22.42 -4.62
CA GLY A 690 -28.85 -22.02 -6.03
C GLY A 690 -30.08 -22.48 -6.82
N THR A 691 -30.46 -21.71 -7.85
CA THR A 691 -31.48 -22.11 -8.84
C THR A 691 -30.99 -23.18 -9.82
N ASN A 692 -29.67 -23.31 -9.97
CA ASN A 692 -29.02 -24.28 -10.85
C ASN A 692 -27.83 -24.91 -10.12
N PRO A 693 -27.85 -26.22 -9.82
CA PRO A 693 -26.73 -26.92 -9.17
C PRO A 693 -25.43 -26.84 -9.98
N SER A 694 -25.51 -26.76 -11.30
CA SER A 694 -24.35 -26.69 -12.19
C SER A 694 -23.68 -25.32 -12.17
N HIS A 695 -24.42 -24.26 -11.84
CA HIS A 695 -23.87 -22.90 -11.84
C HIS A 695 -24.08 -22.27 -10.46
N PRO A 696 -23.05 -22.25 -9.61
CA PRO A 696 -23.19 -21.77 -8.24
C PRO A 696 -23.62 -20.29 -8.21
N TRP A 697 -24.37 -19.95 -7.17
CA TRP A 697 -24.61 -18.56 -6.82
C TRP A 697 -23.35 -18.01 -6.12
N GLY A 698 -23.29 -16.70 -5.91
CA GLY A 698 -22.11 -16.06 -5.34
C GLY A 698 -22.01 -16.30 -3.83
N THR A 699 -22.23 -15.26 -3.03
CA THR A 699 -22.08 -15.36 -1.56
C THR A 699 -23.03 -14.40 -0.82
N ILE A 700 -23.23 -14.63 0.48
CA ILE A 700 -23.78 -13.63 1.40
C ILE A 700 -22.59 -12.87 2.00
N ALA A 701 -22.29 -11.71 1.44
CA ALA A 701 -21.15 -10.89 1.83
C ALA A 701 -21.59 -9.75 2.76
N LEU A 702 -21.00 -9.73 3.94
CA LEU A 702 -21.33 -8.84 5.06
C LEU A 702 -20.12 -7.98 5.36
N ARG A 703 -20.13 -6.71 4.96
CA ARG A 703 -19.04 -5.77 5.21
C ARG A 703 -19.45 -4.69 6.21
N ASN A 704 -18.72 -4.57 7.32
CA ASN A 704 -18.94 -3.55 8.36
C ASN A 704 -20.43 -3.41 8.74
N VAL A 705 -21.12 -4.54 8.87
CA VAL A 705 -22.56 -4.54 9.15
C VAL A 705 -22.84 -3.92 10.52
N LYS A 706 -23.91 -3.12 10.62
CA LYS A 706 -24.37 -2.54 11.89
C LYS A 706 -24.89 -3.62 12.82
N GLU A 707 -25.74 -4.49 12.29
CA GLU A 707 -26.27 -5.66 12.97
C GLU A 707 -26.37 -6.83 11.99
N GLY A 708 -25.84 -7.99 12.39
CA GLY A 708 -25.91 -9.23 11.62
C GLY A 708 -26.39 -10.40 12.47
N VAL A 709 -27.60 -10.89 12.16
CA VAL A 709 -28.24 -12.00 12.89
C VAL A 709 -28.69 -13.08 11.91
N ILE A 710 -28.25 -14.31 12.13
CA ILE A 710 -28.61 -15.51 11.37
C ILE A 710 -29.10 -16.58 12.35
N ARG A 711 -30.35 -17.02 12.22
CA ARG A 711 -30.98 -18.03 13.11
C ARG A 711 -31.76 -19.06 12.33
N HIS A 712 -31.53 -20.34 12.63
CA HIS A 712 -32.24 -21.48 12.01
C HIS A 712 -32.26 -21.40 10.47
N VAL A 713 -31.06 -21.37 9.87
CA VAL A 713 -30.89 -21.21 8.42
C VAL A 713 -30.12 -22.41 7.85
N ARG A 714 -30.53 -22.91 6.69
CA ARG A 714 -29.81 -23.88 5.88
C ARG A 714 -29.28 -23.20 4.62
N ILE A 715 -27.98 -23.30 4.34
CA ILE A 715 -27.33 -22.64 3.22
C ILE A 715 -26.49 -23.66 2.44
N SER A 716 -26.66 -23.70 1.12
CA SER A 716 -25.86 -24.58 0.23
C SER A 716 -25.58 -23.95 -1.12
N GLY A 717 -24.49 -24.39 -1.76
CA GLY A 717 -24.16 -24.04 -3.16
C GLY A 717 -23.61 -22.63 -3.40
N GLY A 718 -23.25 -21.90 -2.34
CA GLY A 718 -22.57 -20.60 -2.43
C GLY A 718 -21.06 -20.77 -2.57
N THR A 719 -20.42 -19.89 -3.33
CA THR A 719 -18.98 -19.96 -3.64
C THR A 719 -18.26 -18.69 -3.24
N PHE A 720 -18.23 -17.67 -4.09
CA PHE A 720 -17.55 -16.40 -3.86
C PHE A 720 -18.13 -15.35 -4.81
N ASP A 721 -17.88 -14.09 -4.51
CA ASP A 721 -18.15 -12.99 -5.43
C ASP A 721 -17.26 -11.79 -5.10
N THR A 722 -17.24 -10.79 -5.96
CA THR A 722 -16.44 -9.58 -5.80
C THR A 722 -17.35 -8.35 -5.74
N LEU A 723 -17.09 -7.48 -4.75
CA LEU A 723 -17.72 -6.16 -4.65
C LEU A 723 -16.63 -5.09 -4.60
N GLY A 724 -16.55 -4.28 -5.67
CA GLY A 724 -15.46 -3.32 -5.85
C GLY A 724 -14.13 -4.07 -5.99
N HIS A 725 -13.16 -3.74 -5.15
CA HIS A 725 -11.83 -4.36 -5.13
C HIS A 725 -11.69 -5.45 -4.06
N VAL A 726 -12.80 -5.92 -3.48
CA VAL A 726 -12.80 -6.92 -2.39
C VAL A 726 -13.45 -8.21 -2.86
N ARG A 727 -12.73 -9.32 -2.68
CA ARG A 727 -13.22 -10.67 -2.90
C ARG A 727 -13.81 -11.24 -1.61
N TYR A 728 -15.01 -11.80 -1.69
CA TYR A 728 -15.73 -12.44 -0.60
C TYR A 728 -15.88 -13.92 -0.91
N GLU A 729 -15.50 -14.79 0.03
CA GLU A 729 -15.36 -16.23 -0.21
C GLU A 729 -16.18 -17.04 0.80
N GLY A 730 -16.72 -18.18 0.39
CA GLY A 730 -17.54 -19.05 1.21
C GLY A 730 -19.05 -18.76 1.12
N LEU A 731 -19.83 -19.51 1.88
CA LEU A 731 -21.31 -19.38 1.93
C LEU A 731 -21.73 -18.01 2.49
N VAL A 732 -21.06 -17.60 3.57
CA VAL A 732 -21.21 -16.31 4.23
C VAL A 732 -19.82 -15.76 4.50
N ALA A 733 -19.58 -14.51 4.09
CA ALA A 733 -18.30 -13.83 4.23
C ALA A 733 -18.45 -12.57 5.08
N VAL A 734 -17.85 -12.56 6.27
CA VAL A 734 -17.89 -11.47 7.25
C VAL A 734 -16.61 -10.65 7.17
N HIS A 735 -16.68 -9.43 6.66
CA HIS A 735 -15.55 -8.53 6.47
C HIS A 735 -15.71 -7.27 7.34
N GLY A 736 -15.00 -7.20 8.47
CA GLY A 736 -15.30 -6.16 9.47
C GLY A 736 -16.65 -6.34 10.15
N GLY A 737 -16.88 -5.56 11.21
CA GLY A 737 -18.09 -5.68 12.04
C GLY A 737 -18.18 -7.02 12.81
N SER A 738 -19.34 -7.28 13.40
CA SER A 738 -19.63 -8.51 14.16
C SER A 738 -20.94 -9.14 13.71
N VAL A 739 -20.94 -10.46 13.52
CA VAL A 739 -22.11 -11.24 13.09
C VAL A 739 -22.35 -12.38 14.07
N SER A 740 -23.63 -12.58 14.42
CA SER A 740 -24.09 -13.71 15.24
C SER A 740 -24.87 -14.70 14.37
N ALA A 741 -24.51 -15.98 14.46
CA ALA A 741 -25.14 -17.07 13.77
C ALA A 741 -25.45 -18.22 14.75
N GLU A 742 -26.70 -18.67 14.78
CA GLU A 742 -27.18 -19.73 15.66
C GLU A 742 -28.03 -20.72 14.86
N HIS A 743 -27.83 -22.02 15.07
CA HIS A 743 -28.52 -23.06 14.30
C HIS A 743 -28.38 -22.90 12.77
N LEU A 744 -27.19 -22.52 12.32
CA LEU A 744 -26.82 -22.46 10.90
C LEU A 744 -26.37 -23.85 10.43
N GLN A 745 -26.93 -24.32 9.32
CA GLN A 745 -26.46 -25.50 8.60
C GLN A 745 -25.86 -25.07 7.27
N GLY A 746 -24.54 -25.22 7.10
CA GLY A 746 -23.84 -24.88 5.86
C GLY A 746 -23.38 -26.14 5.13
N ASP A 747 -23.54 -26.22 3.81
CA ASP A 747 -23.12 -27.37 3.01
C ASP A 747 -22.32 -26.98 1.74
N GLY A 748 -21.26 -27.75 1.48
CA GLY A 748 -20.43 -27.70 0.29
C GLY A 748 -19.29 -26.68 0.32
N ASN A 749 -19.19 -25.83 1.34
CA ASN A 749 -18.18 -24.78 1.44
C ASN A 749 -18.00 -24.29 2.90
N TYR A 750 -17.07 -23.36 3.14
CA TYR A 750 -16.79 -22.76 4.45
C TYR A 750 -17.52 -21.41 4.66
N LEU A 751 -17.49 -20.92 5.90
CA LEU A 751 -17.77 -19.52 6.25
C LEU A 751 -16.46 -18.74 6.36
N SER A 752 -16.43 -17.47 5.98
CA SER A 752 -15.19 -16.66 6.05
C SER A 752 -15.33 -15.43 6.95
N VAL A 753 -14.25 -15.10 7.64
CA VAL A 753 -14.15 -13.93 8.52
C VAL A 753 -12.84 -13.20 8.22
N LYS A 754 -12.92 -11.97 7.73
CA LYS A 754 -11.76 -11.13 7.43
C LYS A 754 -11.85 -9.80 8.17
N SER A 755 -10.92 -9.51 9.08
CA SER A 755 -10.93 -8.26 9.88
C SER A 755 -12.24 -7.99 10.66
N GLY A 756 -13.05 -9.02 10.89
CA GLY A 756 -14.34 -8.94 11.59
C GLY A 756 -14.48 -10.02 12.64
N GLU A 757 -15.71 -10.19 13.13
CA GLU A 757 -16.04 -11.17 14.18
C GLU A 757 -17.23 -12.04 13.78
N LEU A 758 -17.13 -13.35 13.99
CA LEU A 758 -18.23 -14.30 13.88
C LEU A 758 -18.44 -15.05 15.20
N LYS A 759 -19.66 -14.99 15.74
CA LYS A 759 -20.12 -15.79 16.87
C LYS A 759 -21.06 -16.87 16.35
N LEU A 760 -20.64 -18.14 16.40
CA LEU A 760 -21.39 -19.28 15.87
C LEU A 760 -21.81 -20.23 17.00
N SER A 761 -23.10 -20.53 17.13
CA SER A 761 -23.61 -21.46 18.14
C SER A 761 -24.54 -22.52 17.57
N SER A 762 -24.52 -23.72 18.17
CA SER A 762 -25.47 -24.81 17.88
C SER A 762 -25.66 -25.12 16.39
N SER A 763 -24.57 -25.01 15.61
CA SER A 763 -24.56 -25.00 14.15
C SER A 763 -23.81 -26.22 13.59
N GLU A 764 -24.06 -26.57 12.33
CA GLU A 764 -23.41 -27.70 11.65
C GLU A 764 -22.86 -27.25 10.29
N ILE A 765 -21.55 -27.41 10.07
CA ILE A 765 -20.90 -26.99 8.81
C ILE A 765 -20.32 -28.23 8.12
N HIS A 766 -20.88 -28.58 6.97
CA HIS A 766 -20.41 -29.62 6.08
C HIS A 766 -19.51 -29.01 5.01
N SER A 767 -18.21 -29.22 5.14
CA SER A 767 -17.21 -28.55 4.30
C SER A 767 -16.19 -29.56 3.78
N PRO A 768 -15.86 -29.55 2.47
CA PRO A 768 -14.72 -30.35 1.99
C PRO A 768 -13.39 -29.79 2.50
N PHE A 769 -13.36 -28.53 2.95
CA PHE A 769 -12.16 -27.89 3.47
C PHE A 769 -11.83 -28.44 4.86
N PRO A 770 -10.54 -28.45 5.25
CA PRO A 770 -10.12 -28.87 6.59
C PRO A 770 -10.68 -27.98 7.71
N PHE A 771 -11.26 -26.83 7.37
CA PHE A 771 -11.97 -25.92 8.26
C PHE A 771 -13.40 -25.68 7.78
N GLY A 772 -14.36 -25.62 8.71
CA GLY A 772 -15.71 -25.10 8.43
C GLY A 772 -15.77 -23.57 8.44
N VAL A 773 -14.82 -22.91 9.12
CA VAL A 773 -14.71 -21.45 9.20
C VAL A 773 -13.26 -21.01 8.96
N LYS A 774 -13.06 -20.09 8.02
CA LYS A 774 -11.78 -19.47 7.67
C LYS A 774 -11.68 -18.10 8.32
N VAL A 775 -10.57 -17.80 9.01
CA VAL A 775 -10.36 -16.53 9.72
C VAL A 775 -9.06 -15.86 9.32
N GLU A 776 -9.11 -14.60 8.88
CA GLU A 776 -7.96 -13.77 8.49
C GLU A 776 -8.04 -12.41 9.21
N ASN A 777 -7.09 -12.11 10.10
CA ASN A 777 -7.05 -10.86 10.90
C ASN A 777 -8.37 -10.56 11.65
N GLY A 778 -9.19 -11.58 11.96
CA GLY A 778 -10.48 -11.46 12.63
C GLY A 778 -10.59 -12.36 13.86
N SER A 779 -11.79 -12.45 14.43
CA SER A 779 -12.11 -13.28 15.59
C SER A 779 -13.26 -14.25 15.29
N TYR A 780 -13.17 -15.46 15.82
CA TYR A 780 -14.19 -16.49 15.69
C TYR A 780 -14.43 -17.14 17.05
N PHE A 781 -15.71 -17.21 17.44
CA PHE A 781 -16.15 -17.83 18.67
C PHE A 781 -17.17 -18.91 18.34
N GLU A 782 -16.96 -20.12 18.85
CA GLU A 782 -17.87 -21.25 18.64
C GLU A 782 -18.39 -21.82 19.97
N ASN A 783 -19.66 -22.25 19.96
CA ASN A 783 -20.27 -23.00 21.06
C ASN A 783 -21.24 -24.07 20.53
N GLY A 784 -20.94 -25.35 20.75
CA GLY A 784 -21.79 -26.45 20.25
C GLY A 784 -21.84 -26.55 18.73
N VAL A 785 -20.76 -26.19 18.03
CA VAL A 785 -20.65 -26.27 16.56
C VAL A 785 -20.11 -27.63 16.16
N LYS A 786 -20.74 -28.29 15.18
CA LYS A 786 -20.29 -29.53 14.59
C LYS A 786 -19.69 -29.27 13.22
N HIS A 787 -18.40 -29.58 13.04
CA HIS A 787 -17.73 -29.52 11.74
C HIS A 787 -17.71 -30.93 11.13
N VAL A 788 -18.27 -31.08 9.93
CA VAL A 788 -18.35 -32.35 9.21
C VAL A 788 -17.54 -32.24 7.93
N THR A 789 -16.52 -33.09 7.78
CA THR A 789 -15.71 -33.13 6.56
C THR A 789 -16.50 -33.80 5.44
N ALA A 790 -16.76 -33.07 4.36
CA ALA A 790 -17.35 -33.61 3.14
C ALA A 790 -16.27 -34.30 2.28
N GLY A 791 -16.68 -35.25 1.44
CA GLY A 791 -15.77 -35.98 0.54
C GLY A 791 -15.07 -35.04 -0.45
N ARG A 792 -13.78 -35.31 -0.72
CA ARG A 792 -12.93 -34.51 -1.60
C ARG A 792 -12.67 -35.17 -2.96
N GLU A 793 -13.55 -36.07 -3.36
CA GLU A 793 -13.33 -36.94 -4.52
C GLU A 793 -13.72 -36.24 -5.82
N HIS A 794 -13.01 -36.52 -6.91
CA HIS A 794 -13.48 -36.19 -8.25
C HIS A 794 -14.78 -36.94 -8.52
N SER A 795 -15.81 -36.22 -8.98
CA SER A 795 -17.16 -36.77 -9.19
C SER A 795 -17.74 -36.33 -10.54
N ASP A 796 -18.97 -36.76 -10.82
CA ASP A 796 -19.72 -36.35 -12.00
C ASP A 796 -19.95 -34.83 -12.09
N ARG A 797 -19.79 -34.10 -10.99
CA ARG A 797 -19.78 -32.63 -10.93
C ARG A 797 -18.77 -31.98 -11.88
N LEU A 798 -17.70 -32.68 -12.26
CA LEU A 798 -16.73 -32.18 -13.25
C LEU A 798 -17.33 -32.00 -14.67
N PHE A 799 -18.52 -32.54 -14.91
CA PHE A 799 -19.24 -32.44 -16.20
C PHE A 799 -20.45 -31.51 -16.15
N ASP A 800 -20.80 -30.98 -14.98
CA ASP A 800 -21.98 -30.13 -14.81
C ASP A 800 -21.84 -28.82 -15.61
N VAL A 801 -20.60 -28.32 -15.76
CA VAL A 801 -20.26 -27.14 -16.57
C VAL A 801 -18.96 -27.33 -17.36
N THR A 802 -18.67 -26.35 -18.24
CA THR A 802 -17.41 -26.30 -18.99
C THR A 802 -16.24 -26.19 -18.03
N ALA A 803 -15.24 -27.05 -18.22
CA ALA A 803 -14.01 -26.97 -17.44
C ALA A 803 -13.13 -25.82 -17.94
N GLU A 804 -12.47 -25.17 -17.00
CA GLU A 804 -11.60 -24.03 -17.26
C GLU A 804 -10.13 -24.40 -17.09
N GLY A 805 -9.25 -23.65 -17.76
CA GLY A 805 -7.81 -23.93 -17.87
C GLY A 805 -7.37 -24.07 -19.32
N THR A 806 -6.14 -24.51 -19.55
CA THR A 806 -5.62 -24.74 -20.90
C THR A 806 -6.12 -26.07 -21.45
N PRO A 807 -6.44 -26.16 -22.76
CA PRO A 807 -6.66 -27.46 -23.39
C PRO A 807 -5.38 -28.31 -23.33
N PRO A 808 -5.49 -29.65 -23.41
CA PRO A 808 -4.33 -30.52 -23.45
C PRO A 808 -3.51 -30.26 -24.71
N ARG A 809 -2.20 -30.13 -24.55
CA ARG A 809 -1.22 -29.84 -25.63
C ARG A 809 -0.05 -30.81 -25.57
N GLU A 810 0.63 -31.01 -26.69
CA GLU A 810 1.75 -31.96 -26.80
C GLU A 810 3.07 -31.27 -26.46
N GLU A 811 3.69 -31.65 -25.33
CA GLU A 811 5.05 -31.23 -24.96
C GLU A 811 6.07 -32.24 -25.49
N ARG A 812 7.17 -31.73 -26.07
CA ARG A 812 8.30 -32.53 -26.57
C ARG A 812 9.52 -32.29 -25.71
N GLU A 813 9.83 -33.28 -24.89
CA GLU A 813 10.89 -33.20 -23.88
C GLU A 813 12.04 -34.14 -24.27
N PHE A 814 13.25 -33.60 -24.36
CA PHE A 814 14.47 -34.40 -24.39
C PHE A 814 15.13 -34.31 -23.01
N LYS A 815 15.18 -35.43 -22.26
CA LYS A 815 15.65 -35.48 -20.88
C LYS A 815 16.75 -36.51 -20.63
N TYR A 816 17.72 -36.12 -19.81
CA TYR A 816 18.71 -37.02 -19.22
C TYR A 816 18.78 -36.92 -17.69
N THR A 817 19.03 -38.05 -17.03
CA THR A 817 19.40 -38.13 -15.62
C THR A 817 20.92 -38.07 -15.49
N ILE A 818 21.42 -37.30 -14.53
CA ILE A 818 22.85 -37.14 -14.27
C ILE A 818 23.22 -37.95 -13.03
N ARG A 819 24.25 -38.79 -13.12
CA ARG A 819 24.82 -39.56 -12.00
C ARG A 819 26.25 -39.11 -11.71
N LEU A 820 26.55 -38.95 -10.42
CA LEU A 820 27.91 -38.64 -9.95
C LEU A 820 28.76 -39.92 -10.02
N SER A 821 29.87 -39.88 -10.74
CA SER A 821 30.87 -40.95 -10.71
C SER A 821 31.81 -40.74 -9.51
N ASN A 822 31.53 -41.36 -8.36
CA ASN A 822 32.40 -41.46 -7.17
C ASN A 822 33.08 -40.16 -6.62
N LYS A 823 32.72 -38.96 -7.07
CA LYS A 823 33.19 -37.65 -6.58
C LYS A 823 32.14 -36.98 -5.69
N ALA A 824 32.57 -36.02 -4.88
CA ALA A 824 31.68 -35.18 -4.07
C ALA A 824 30.61 -34.52 -4.96
N PRO A 825 29.37 -34.32 -4.45
CA PRO A 825 28.32 -33.68 -5.22
C PRO A 825 28.74 -32.28 -5.69
N LEU A 826 28.69 -32.06 -7.00
CA LEU A 826 28.89 -30.74 -7.59
C LEU A 826 27.68 -29.84 -7.30
N ASP A 827 27.92 -28.56 -7.04
CA ASP A 827 26.86 -27.57 -6.80
C ASP A 827 26.04 -27.37 -8.10
N PRO A 828 24.71 -27.53 -8.09
CA PRO A 828 23.86 -27.30 -9.26
C PRO A 828 24.07 -25.93 -9.92
N VAL A 829 24.44 -24.91 -9.14
CA VAL A 829 24.77 -23.58 -9.66
C VAL A 829 26.01 -23.63 -10.54
N GLU A 830 27.08 -24.26 -10.08
CA GLU A 830 28.31 -24.44 -10.86
C GLU A 830 28.06 -25.25 -12.13
N LEU A 831 27.26 -26.32 -12.02
CA LEU A 831 26.89 -27.15 -13.16
C LEU A 831 26.09 -26.36 -14.22
N SER A 832 25.16 -25.52 -13.78
CA SER A 832 24.41 -24.64 -14.68
C SER A 832 25.31 -23.66 -15.44
N HIS A 833 26.40 -23.19 -14.80
CA HIS A 833 27.35 -22.29 -15.44
C HIS A 833 28.18 -23.00 -16.51
N VAL A 834 28.64 -24.24 -16.24
CA VAL A 834 29.37 -25.05 -17.22
C VAL A 834 28.48 -25.35 -18.44
N ILE A 835 27.23 -25.74 -18.21
CA ILE A 835 26.26 -25.97 -19.28
C ILE A 835 26.06 -24.70 -20.11
N HIS A 836 25.84 -23.55 -19.46
CA HIS A 836 25.64 -22.27 -20.14
C HIS A 836 26.84 -21.88 -21.02
N GLN A 837 28.07 -21.99 -20.50
CA GLN A 837 29.29 -21.72 -21.25
C GLN A 837 29.45 -22.65 -22.46
N ALA A 838 29.17 -23.94 -22.29
CA ALA A 838 29.24 -24.92 -23.37
C ALA A 838 28.25 -24.59 -24.49
N LEU A 839 27.01 -24.24 -24.14
CA LEU A 839 25.97 -23.83 -25.09
C LEU A 839 26.36 -22.54 -25.81
N GLN A 840 26.83 -21.52 -25.09
CA GLN A 840 27.24 -20.24 -25.66
C GLN A 840 28.38 -20.41 -26.68
N LYS A 841 29.40 -21.23 -26.35
CA LYS A 841 30.51 -21.52 -27.26
C LYS A 841 30.06 -22.22 -28.54
N ASN A 842 29.06 -23.11 -28.47
CA ASN A 842 28.60 -23.89 -29.62
C ASN A 842 27.61 -23.13 -30.52
N ILE A 843 26.90 -22.11 -30.00
CA ILE A 843 26.01 -21.27 -30.80
C ILE A 843 26.76 -20.49 -31.90
N GLU A 844 28.06 -20.20 -31.70
CA GLU A 844 28.90 -19.51 -32.69
C GLU A 844 29.19 -20.34 -33.94
N ASP A 845 29.03 -21.66 -33.88
CA ASP A 845 29.20 -22.57 -35.02
C ASP A 845 27.88 -22.72 -35.78
N GLU A 846 27.62 -21.80 -36.71
CA GLU A 846 26.37 -21.75 -37.50
C GLU A 846 26.11 -23.04 -38.29
N SER A 847 27.15 -23.84 -38.59
CA SER A 847 27.01 -25.09 -39.35
C SER A 847 26.30 -26.22 -38.60
N ARG A 848 26.12 -26.08 -37.28
CA ARG A 848 25.49 -27.08 -36.39
C ARG A 848 23.97 -26.98 -36.31
N TRP A 849 23.38 -25.87 -36.78
CA TRP A 849 21.98 -25.54 -36.51
C TRP A 849 21.16 -25.49 -37.80
N LEU A 850 20.09 -26.28 -37.89
CA LEU A 850 19.27 -26.41 -39.10
C LEU A 850 18.09 -25.45 -39.14
N ALA A 851 17.44 -25.16 -38.02
CA ALA A 851 16.31 -24.23 -37.99
C ALA A 851 16.75 -22.78 -38.26
N PRO A 852 17.84 -22.24 -37.68
CA PRO A 852 18.29 -20.88 -37.99
C PRO A 852 18.66 -20.69 -39.46
N PHE A 853 19.26 -21.70 -40.09
CA PHE A 853 19.56 -21.70 -41.52
C PHE A 853 18.30 -21.52 -42.38
N GLU A 854 17.18 -22.15 -42.00
CA GLU A 854 15.90 -22.02 -42.70
C GLU A 854 15.27 -20.62 -42.57
N PHE A 855 15.36 -20.02 -41.38
CA PHE A 855 14.68 -18.76 -41.08
C PHE A 855 15.56 -17.51 -41.22
N GLY A 856 16.79 -17.66 -41.75
CA GLY A 856 17.70 -16.55 -42.03
C GLY A 856 18.25 -15.86 -40.78
N GLY A 857 18.50 -16.62 -39.71
CA GLY A 857 18.95 -16.09 -38.41
C GLY A 857 19.96 -16.99 -37.72
N LYS A 858 20.22 -16.70 -36.43
CA LYS A 858 21.03 -17.50 -35.51
C LYS A 858 20.33 -17.61 -34.17
N TYR A 859 20.61 -18.65 -33.40
CA TYR A 859 20.15 -18.71 -32.02
C TYR A 859 20.81 -17.61 -31.18
N LEU A 860 20.03 -16.98 -30.30
CA LEU A 860 20.54 -16.17 -29.20
C LEU A 860 20.25 -16.90 -27.88
N LEU A 861 21.18 -16.81 -26.93
CA LEU A 861 21.05 -17.41 -25.61
C LEU A 861 20.84 -16.31 -24.57
N ASP A 862 20.03 -16.57 -23.53
CA ASP A 862 19.99 -15.65 -22.38
C ASP A 862 21.40 -15.41 -21.84
N ALA A 863 21.67 -14.18 -21.38
CA ALA A 863 23.00 -13.79 -20.89
C ALA A 863 23.48 -14.61 -19.69
N GLN A 864 22.55 -15.17 -18.91
CA GLN A 864 22.83 -15.98 -17.73
C GLN A 864 21.68 -16.96 -17.45
N SER A 865 21.95 -18.01 -16.69
CA SER A 865 20.90 -18.92 -16.23
C SER A 865 20.07 -18.31 -15.10
N GLU A 866 18.75 -18.44 -15.17
CA GLU A 866 17.81 -18.03 -14.12
C GLU A 866 17.49 -19.18 -13.16
N GLY A 867 17.62 -18.93 -11.85
CA GLY A 867 17.31 -19.90 -10.80
C GLY A 867 15.89 -19.75 -10.23
N PHE A 868 15.20 -20.86 -10.00
CA PHE A 868 13.88 -20.91 -9.35
C PHE A 868 13.80 -22.06 -8.36
N LEU A 869 12.80 -22.01 -7.47
CA LEU A 869 12.42 -23.17 -6.68
C LEU A 869 10.97 -23.55 -6.96
N PHE A 870 10.74 -24.82 -7.26
CA PHE A 870 9.41 -25.42 -7.30
C PHE A 870 9.17 -26.28 -6.08
N ARG A 871 7.99 -26.14 -5.50
CA ARG A 871 7.42 -27.12 -4.57
C ARG A 871 6.28 -27.81 -5.28
N ASP A 872 6.48 -29.06 -5.67
CA ASP A 872 5.49 -29.91 -6.30
C ASP A 872 4.91 -30.89 -5.29
N ILE A 873 3.59 -30.98 -5.22
CA ILE A 873 2.86 -32.02 -4.50
C ILE A 873 2.17 -32.86 -5.57
N TYR A 874 2.60 -34.10 -5.73
CA TYR A 874 2.01 -35.06 -6.67
C TYR A 874 0.94 -35.87 -5.96
N PHE A 875 -0.11 -36.19 -6.71
CA PHE A 875 -1.26 -36.94 -6.24
C PHE A 875 -1.45 -38.21 -7.06
N ASP A 876 -1.91 -39.26 -6.40
CA ASP A 876 -2.28 -40.53 -7.03
C ASP A 876 -3.53 -41.12 -6.36
N THR A 877 -4.11 -42.14 -6.97
CA THR A 877 -5.17 -42.94 -6.39
C THR A 877 -4.60 -43.95 -5.40
N GLU A 878 -5.45 -44.51 -4.52
CA GLU A 878 -5.04 -45.53 -3.54
C GLU A 878 -4.40 -46.77 -4.21
N ASP A 879 -4.89 -47.12 -5.40
CA ASP A 879 -4.39 -48.22 -6.25
C ASP A 879 -3.20 -47.82 -7.15
N GLU A 880 -2.61 -46.63 -6.95
CA GLU A 880 -1.42 -46.13 -7.67
C GLU A 880 -1.60 -46.09 -9.21
N TRP A 881 -2.82 -45.84 -9.69
CA TRP A 881 -3.15 -45.86 -11.11
C TRP A 881 -2.31 -44.87 -11.92
N ALA A 882 -2.06 -43.66 -11.41
CA ALA A 882 -1.29 -42.67 -12.12
C ALA A 882 0.18 -43.11 -12.25
N TYR A 883 0.76 -43.68 -11.19
CA TYR A 883 2.09 -44.27 -11.23
C TYR A 883 2.21 -45.38 -12.29
N GLU A 884 1.29 -46.33 -12.30
CA GLU A 884 1.30 -47.45 -13.26
C GLU A 884 1.17 -47.00 -14.72
N ASN A 885 0.44 -45.90 -14.96
CA ASN A 885 0.17 -45.37 -16.30
C ASN A 885 1.07 -44.20 -16.70
N SER A 886 2.14 -43.92 -15.94
CA SER A 886 3.06 -42.78 -16.16
C SER A 886 2.35 -41.42 -16.26
N ILE A 887 1.26 -41.25 -15.51
CA ILE A 887 0.51 -40.00 -15.38
C ILE A 887 1.09 -39.19 -14.22
N SER A 888 1.23 -37.89 -14.41
CA SER A 888 1.64 -36.96 -13.35
C SER A 888 0.53 -35.96 -13.09
N TYR A 889 -0.11 -36.03 -11.93
CA TYR A 889 -1.07 -35.05 -11.46
C TYR A 889 -0.49 -34.27 -10.28
N ARG A 890 -0.34 -32.94 -10.40
CA ARG A 890 0.39 -32.15 -9.41
C ARG A 890 -0.16 -30.76 -9.14
N TYR A 891 0.04 -30.33 -7.89
CA TYR A 891 -0.10 -28.97 -7.38
C TYR A 891 1.30 -28.34 -7.26
N ARG A 892 1.54 -27.20 -7.92
CA ARG A 892 2.87 -26.58 -8.02
C ARG A 892 2.90 -25.14 -7.55
N ASN A 893 3.76 -24.84 -6.58
CA ASN A 893 4.15 -23.46 -6.26
C ASN A 893 5.52 -23.12 -6.82
N ARG A 894 5.66 -21.88 -7.31
CA ARG A 894 6.93 -21.32 -7.78
C ARG A 894 7.39 -20.19 -6.89
N TYR A 895 8.62 -20.30 -6.41
CA TYR A 895 9.34 -19.26 -5.67
C TYR A 895 10.52 -18.76 -6.50
N SER A 896 10.92 -17.51 -6.27
CA SER A 896 12.07 -16.90 -6.96
C SER A 896 13.41 -17.58 -6.64
N SER A 897 13.51 -18.27 -5.50
CA SER A 897 14.69 -19.08 -5.13
C SER A 897 14.41 -19.96 -3.91
N ARG A 898 15.30 -20.92 -3.64
CA ARG A 898 15.34 -21.69 -2.38
C ARG A 898 15.44 -20.82 -1.14
N LYS A 899 16.23 -19.76 -1.23
CA LYS A 899 16.36 -18.77 -0.15
C LYS A 899 15.02 -18.09 0.12
N ASN A 900 14.26 -17.74 -0.92
CA ASN A 900 12.93 -17.15 -0.78
C ASN A 900 11.94 -18.10 -0.10
N TYR A 901 11.91 -19.37 -0.53
CA TYR A 901 11.06 -20.39 0.08
C TYR A 901 11.35 -20.61 1.56
N LYS A 902 12.63 -20.74 1.93
CA LYS A 902 13.01 -20.89 3.35
C LYS A 902 12.55 -19.71 4.20
N ARG A 903 12.51 -18.49 3.63
CA ARG A 903 11.97 -17.31 4.31
C ARG A 903 10.45 -17.31 4.39
N HIS A 904 9.79 -17.69 3.31
CA HIS A 904 8.34 -17.84 3.28
C HIS A 904 7.84 -18.70 4.44
N LEU A 905 8.52 -19.83 4.68
CA LEU A 905 8.19 -20.72 5.80
C LEU A 905 8.36 -20.02 7.15
N LYS A 906 9.38 -19.17 7.33
CA LYS A 906 9.61 -18.47 8.60
C LYS A 906 8.72 -17.23 8.78
N GLN A 907 8.33 -16.59 7.70
CA GLN A 907 7.68 -15.29 7.69
C GLN A 907 6.53 -15.29 6.67
N TYR A 908 5.57 -16.20 6.86
CA TYR A 908 4.47 -16.44 5.92
C TYR A 908 3.61 -15.19 5.64
N GLN A 909 3.57 -14.22 6.53
CA GLN A 909 2.79 -12.99 6.37
C GLN A 909 3.42 -11.97 5.40
N ARG A 910 4.65 -12.21 4.92
CA ARG A 910 5.44 -11.26 4.13
C ARG A 910 5.32 -11.50 2.62
N PRO A 911 4.71 -10.58 1.86
CA PRO A 911 4.51 -10.72 0.43
C PRO A 911 5.77 -10.95 -0.40
N GLU A 912 6.89 -10.35 0.00
CA GLU A 912 8.17 -10.49 -0.70
C GLU A 912 8.69 -11.94 -0.76
N PHE A 913 8.18 -12.80 0.14
CA PHE A 913 8.57 -14.21 0.21
C PHE A 913 7.51 -15.16 -0.35
N TRP A 914 6.34 -14.66 -0.72
CA TRP A 914 5.27 -15.49 -1.26
C TRP A 914 5.67 -16.18 -2.57
N PRO A 915 5.04 -17.33 -2.88
CA PRO A 915 5.14 -17.87 -4.23
C PRO A 915 4.54 -16.86 -5.21
N HIS A 916 5.18 -16.65 -6.36
CA HIS A 916 4.66 -15.75 -7.40
C HIS A 916 3.79 -16.50 -8.42
N ARG A 917 3.67 -17.83 -8.29
CA ARG A 917 2.82 -18.66 -9.16
C ARG A 917 2.28 -19.90 -8.45
N LEU A 918 1.03 -20.23 -8.74
CA LEU A 918 0.39 -21.50 -8.45
C LEU A 918 -0.19 -22.10 -9.74
N GLU A 919 -0.05 -23.41 -9.90
CA GLU A 919 -0.56 -24.15 -11.06
C GLU A 919 -1.08 -25.52 -10.62
N PHE A 920 -2.24 -25.92 -11.16
CA PHE A 920 -2.69 -27.32 -11.15
C PHE A 920 -2.37 -27.93 -12.50
N GLN A 921 -1.77 -29.10 -12.54
CA GLN A 921 -1.29 -29.69 -13.78
C GLN A 921 -1.52 -31.19 -13.85
N ALA A 922 -1.93 -31.67 -15.03
CA ALA A 922 -1.93 -33.08 -15.38
C ALA A 922 -1.06 -33.30 -16.63
N LYS A 923 -0.21 -34.33 -16.58
CA LYS A 923 0.54 -34.88 -17.72
C LYS A 923 0.13 -36.34 -17.93
N PHE A 924 -0.25 -36.71 -19.15
CA PHE A 924 -0.74 -38.05 -19.49
C PHE A 924 -0.43 -38.38 -20.96
N ASP A 925 -0.69 -39.61 -21.40
CA ASP A 925 -0.36 -40.11 -22.75
C ASP A 925 1.13 -39.92 -23.10
N ARG A 926 2.02 -40.30 -22.18
CA ARG A 926 3.46 -40.22 -22.40
C ARG A 926 3.91 -41.30 -23.39
N GLU A 927 4.62 -40.90 -24.45
CA GLU A 927 5.22 -41.80 -25.43
C GLU A 927 6.74 -41.63 -25.42
N GLU A 928 7.47 -42.73 -25.24
CA GLU A 928 8.93 -42.77 -25.29
C GLU A 928 9.39 -43.03 -26.72
N LEU A 929 10.16 -42.10 -27.29
CA LEU A 929 10.62 -42.15 -28.68
C LEU A 929 12.09 -42.61 -28.81
N GLY A 930 12.72 -42.96 -27.68
CA GLY A 930 14.10 -43.44 -27.62
C GLY A 930 15.11 -42.37 -27.20
N ASP A 931 16.25 -42.81 -26.67
CA ASP A 931 17.38 -41.98 -26.25
C ASP A 931 17.02 -40.82 -25.31
N GLY A 932 15.95 -40.92 -24.50
CA GLY A 932 15.53 -39.87 -23.57
C GLY A 932 14.62 -38.81 -24.20
N PHE A 933 14.20 -38.99 -25.46
CA PHE A 933 13.20 -38.16 -26.11
C PHE A 933 11.79 -38.73 -25.89
N SER A 934 10.85 -37.86 -25.52
CA SER A 934 9.48 -38.24 -25.22
C SER A 934 8.48 -37.15 -25.62
N THR A 935 7.26 -37.57 -25.94
CA THR A 935 6.10 -36.68 -26.05
C THR A 935 5.14 -36.94 -24.90
N VAL A 936 4.43 -35.90 -24.45
CA VAL A 936 3.44 -36.02 -23.39
C VAL A 936 2.34 -34.98 -23.56
N LYS A 937 1.09 -35.34 -23.28
CA LYS A 937 0.00 -34.35 -23.24
C LYS A 937 -0.05 -33.66 -21.89
N GLU A 938 -0.11 -32.34 -21.90
CA GLU A 938 -0.15 -31.52 -20.71
C GLU A 938 -1.38 -30.59 -20.70
N ALA A 939 -2.11 -30.58 -19.58
CA ALA A 939 -3.14 -29.60 -19.29
C ALA A 939 -2.82 -28.83 -17.99
N ARG A 940 -3.11 -27.52 -17.94
CA ARG A 940 -2.86 -26.66 -16.79
C ARG A 940 -4.09 -25.85 -16.38
N PHE A 941 -4.21 -25.57 -15.10
CA PHE A 941 -5.03 -24.50 -14.55
C PHE A 941 -4.10 -23.55 -13.78
N GLU A 942 -3.75 -22.42 -14.39
CA GLU A 942 -2.76 -21.48 -13.84
C GLU A 942 -3.47 -20.30 -13.15
N PHE A 943 -3.06 -19.96 -11.93
CA PHE A 943 -3.64 -18.85 -11.16
C PHE A 943 -3.03 -17.51 -11.59
N ARG A 944 -3.33 -17.09 -12.83
CA ARG A 944 -2.90 -15.83 -13.44
C ARG A 944 -3.96 -15.29 -14.38
N ASN A 945 -4.06 -13.97 -14.53
CA ASN A 945 -5.05 -13.31 -15.40
C ASN A 945 -4.95 -13.68 -16.89
N ALA A 946 -3.85 -14.33 -17.31
CA ALA A 946 -3.67 -14.84 -18.67
C ALA A 946 -4.27 -16.25 -18.90
N SER A 947 -4.77 -16.92 -17.87
CA SER A 947 -5.37 -18.26 -17.95
C SER A 947 -6.85 -18.19 -17.62
N ARG A 948 -7.70 -18.85 -18.40
CA ARG A 948 -9.14 -18.94 -18.07
C ARG A 948 -9.37 -19.68 -16.74
N PRO A 949 -10.38 -19.30 -15.96
CA PRO A 949 -11.39 -18.26 -16.23
C PRO A 949 -10.90 -16.84 -15.91
N PHE A 950 -9.64 -16.68 -15.52
CA PHE A 950 -9.11 -15.42 -15.05
C PHE A 950 -8.93 -14.39 -16.16
N GLY A 951 -9.08 -13.11 -15.78
CA GLY A 951 -9.01 -11.95 -16.67
C GLY A 951 -9.29 -10.66 -15.90
N GLU A 952 -9.56 -9.56 -16.59
CA GLU A 952 -9.79 -8.26 -15.93
C GLU A 952 -11.01 -8.25 -15.01
N SER A 953 -12.09 -8.93 -15.42
CA SER A 953 -13.34 -9.06 -14.68
C SER A 953 -13.35 -10.21 -13.68
N PHE A 954 -12.40 -11.13 -13.79
CA PHE A 954 -12.28 -12.31 -12.95
C PHE A 954 -10.83 -12.50 -12.53
N GLN A 955 -10.34 -11.70 -11.59
CA GLN A 955 -8.92 -11.75 -11.25
C GLN A 955 -8.56 -13.07 -10.56
N ALA A 956 -7.37 -13.57 -10.86
CA ALA A 956 -6.79 -14.67 -10.12
C ALA A 956 -6.67 -14.30 -8.63
N PRO A 957 -7.01 -15.21 -7.70
CA PRO A 957 -6.74 -15.00 -6.27
C PRO A 957 -5.27 -14.63 -6.06
N PRO A 958 -4.97 -13.60 -5.24
CA PRO A 958 -3.59 -13.25 -4.96
C PRO A 958 -2.90 -14.32 -4.11
N PRO A 959 -1.56 -14.42 -4.18
CA PRO A 959 -0.77 -15.24 -3.25
C PRO A 959 -1.02 -14.83 -1.78
N PRO A 960 -0.69 -15.69 -0.80
CA PRO A 960 0.20 -16.86 -0.87
C PRO A 960 -0.42 -18.21 -1.31
N TRP A 961 -1.72 -18.26 -1.63
CA TRP A 961 -2.46 -19.51 -1.92
C TRP A 961 -2.30 -20.59 -0.86
N ALA A 962 -3.09 -20.43 0.19
CA ALA A 962 -3.08 -21.23 1.39
C ALA A 962 -3.29 -22.74 1.08
N GLU A 963 -2.40 -23.67 1.49
CA GLU A 963 -2.50 -25.09 1.12
C GLU A 963 -3.77 -25.77 1.63
N ASP A 964 -4.19 -25.45 2.86
CA ASP A 964 -5.46 -25.90 3.46
C ASP A 964 -6.70 -25.55 2.61
N GLU A 965 -6.65 -24.46 1.85
CA GLU A 965 -7.71 -24.08 0.91
C GLU A 965 -7.45 -24.66 -0.49
N PHE A 966 -6.30 -24.34 -1.07
CA PHE A 966 -6.05 -24.59 -2.49
C PHE A 966 -5.72 -26.06 -2.81
N LEU A 967 -5.24 -26.85 -1.84
CA LEU A 967 -5.19 -28.30 -2.01
C LEU A 967 -6.59 -28.90 -2.01
N THR A 968 -7.54 -28.37 -1.25
CA THR A 968 -8.93 -28.86 -1.29
C THR A 968 -9.56 -28.63 -2.67
N TYR A 969 -9.33 -27.46 -3.29
CA TYR A 969 -9.76 -27.23 -4.68
C TYR A 969 -9.10 -28.19 -5.68
N PHE A 970 -7.84 -28.55 -5.43
CA PHE A 970 -7.11 -29.52 -6.25
C PHE A 970 -7.69 -30.93 -6.09
N GLU A 971 -7.84 -31.42 -4.85
CA GLU A 971 -8.36 -32.75 -4.51
C GLU A 971 -9.78 -32.96 -5.07
N THR A 972 -10.65 -31.95 -4.91
CA THR A 972 -12.03 -32.00 -5.45
C THR A 972 -12.09 -31.85 -6.98
N GLY A 973 -11.03 -31.34 -7.61
CA GLY A 973 -11.01 -30.94 -9.01
C GLY A 973 -11.85 -29.70 -9.35
N LEU A 974 -12.43 -29.05 -8.34
CA LEU A 974 -13.35 -27.92 -8.45
C LEU A 974 -12.74 -26.67 -7.79
N PHE A 975 -12.31 -25.69 -8.58
CA PHE A 975 -11.94 -24.38 -8.05
C PHE A 975 -13.21 -23.53 -7.86
N GLN A 976 -13.66 -23.37 -6.61
CA GLN A 976 -14.85 -22.57 -6.27
C GLN A 976 -16.10 -22.96 -7.09
N GLY A 977 -16.30 -24.27 -7.25
CA GLY A 977 -17.39 -24.85 -8.06
C GLY A 977 -17.12 -24.93 -9.56
N ILE A 978 -15.99 -24.40 -10.05
CA ILE A 978 -15.58 -24.47 -11.45
C ILE A 978 -14.69 -25.71 -11.66
N PRO A 979 -15.08 -26.67 -12.53
CA PRO A 979 -14.24 -27.79 -12.91
C PRO A 979 -12.94 -27.32 -13.55
N THR A 980 -11.82 -27.90 -13.12
CA THR A 980 -10.52 -27.64 -13.73
C THR A 980 -10.27 -28.63 -14.88
N THR A 981 -9.72 -28.15 -16.00
CA THR A 981 -9.42 -28.99 -17.16
C THR A 981 -8.53 -30.20 -16.82
N PRO A 982 -7.46 -30.06 -16.00
CA PRO A 982 -6.66 -31.21 -15.55
C PRO A 982 -7.50 -32.31 -14.86
N ALA A 983 -8.36 -31.94 -13.90
CA ALA A 983 -9.17 -32.91 -13.16
C ALA A 983 -10.19 -33.61 -14.05
N LYS A 984 -10.88 -32.85 -14.91
CA LYS A 984 -11.87 -33.40 -15.85
C LYS A 984 -11.25 -34.42 -16.81
N LEU A 985 -10.09 -34.13 -17.38
CA LEU A 985 -9.41 -35.03 -18.31
C LEU A 985 -8.99 -36.34 -17.63
N LEU A 986 -8.47 -36.27 -16.40
CA LEU A 986 -8.10 -37.46 -15.65
C LEU A 986 -9.31 -38.32 -15.28
N TYR A 987 -10.41 -37.70 -14.84
CA TYR A 987 -11.65 -38.43 -14.57
C TYR A 987 -12.17 -39.13 -15.83
N GLN A 988 -12.19 -38.45 -16.98
CA GLN A 988 -12.57 -39.04 -18.26
C GLN A 988 -11.65 -40.20 -18.67
N LYS A 989 -10.34 -40.08 -18.40
CA LYS A 989 -9.38 -41.12 -18.74
C LYS A 989 -9.54 -42.37 -17.86
N TYR A 990 -9.91 -42.21 -16.58
CA TYR A 990 -10.12 -43.32 -15.66
C TYR A 990 -11.46 -44.05 -15.92
N PHE A 991 -12.58 -43.32 -16.03
CA PHE A 991 -13.92 -43.91 -16.13
C PHE A 991 -14.51 -43.98 -17.56
N GLY A 992 -13.86 -43.38 -18.56
CA GLY A 992 -14.41 -43.30 -19.91
C GLY A 992 -15.70 -42.46 -19.97
N SER A 993 -16.78 -43.05 -20.49
CA SER A 993 -18.11 -42.42 -20.57
C SER A 993 -19.05 -42.76 -19.41
N GLU A 994 -18.60 -43.58 -18.45
CA GLU A 994 -19.41 -43.97 -17.29
C GLU A 994 -19.58 -42.78 -16.33
N LYS A 995 -20.82 -42.33 -16.15
CA LYS A 995 -21.19 -41.31 -15.15
C LYS A 995 -21.63 -42.00 -13.86
N ARG A 996 -21.33 -41.39 -12.70
CA ARG A 996 -21.73 -41.80 -11.31
C ARG A 996 -20.74 -42.66 -10.52
N ARG A 997 -19.43 -42.46 -10.69
CA ARG A 997 -18.41 -42.96 -9.78
C ARG A 997 -17.58 -41.81 -9.23
N SER A 998 -16.94 -42.02 -8.09
CA SER A 998 -16.01 -41.06 -7.52
C SER A 998 -14.57 -41.59 -7.59
N LEU A 999 -13.62 -40.68 -7.72
CA LEU A 999 -12.19 -40.98 -7.81
C LEU A 999 -11.43 -40.08 -6.84
N ALA A 1000 -10.84 -40.68 -5.82
CA ALA A 1000 -10.03 -39.97 -4.84
C ALA A 1000 -8.58 -39.88 -5.34
N PHE A 1001 -8.01 -38.68 -5.28
CA PHE A 1001 -6.59 -38.44 -5.46
C PHE A 1001 -6.01 -37.97 -4.13
N GLU A 1002 -5.01 -38.68 -3.63
CA GLU A 1002 -4.35 -38.38 -2.36
C GLU A 1002 -2.91 -37.92 -2.58
N PRO A 1003 -2.36 -37.04 -1.73
CA PRO A 1003 -0.96 -36.63 -1.81
C PRO A 1003 -0.02 -37.84 -1.71
N ALA A 1004 0.71 -38.14 -2.79
CA ALA A 1004 1.62 -39.29 -2.87
C ALA A 1004 3.07 -38.90 -2.52
N VAL A 1005 3.59 -37.83 -3.14
CA VAL A 1005 4.99 -37.42 -2.98
C VAL A 1005 5.17 -35.91 -3.13
N VAL A 1006 6.10 -35.33 -2.38
CA VAL A 1006 6.48 -33.92 -2.48
C VAL A 1006 7.90 -33.80 -3.03
N LEU A 1007 8.08 -32.96 -4.05
CA LEU A 1007 9.40 -32.61 -4.58
C LEU A 1007 9.70 -31.15 -4.31
N LEU A 1008 10.91 -30.89 -3.82
CA LEU A 1008 11.48 -29.55 -3.74
C LEU A 1008 12.60 -29.43 -4.78
N THR A 1009 12.34 -28.73 -5.87
CA THR A 1009 13.21 -28.69 -7.06
C THR A 1009 13.85 -27.32 -7.22
N ASP A 1010 15.18 -27.25 -7.19
CA ASP A 1010 15.93 -26.11 -7.70
C ASP A 1010 16.09 -26.25 -9.20
N ARG A 1011 15.54 -25.29 -9.96
CA ARG A 1011 15.63 -25.26 -11.42
C ARG A 1011 16.54 -24.11 -11.86
N HIS A 1012 17.53 -24.42 -12.68
CA HIS A 1012 18.34 -23.46 -13.42
C HIS A 1012 17.96 -23.52 -14.90
N ARG A 1013 17.47 -22.41 -15.43
CA ARG A 1013 16.89 -22.33 -16.78
C ARG A 1013 17.65 -21.37 -17.68
N VAL A 1014 17.72 -21.67 -18.98
CA VAL A 1014 18.14 -20.73 -20.03
C VAL A 1014 17.28 -20.93 -21.28
N HIS A 1015 17.00 -19.87 -22.03
CA HIS A 1015 16.23 -19.94 -23.28
C HIS A 1015 17.13 -19.77 -24.50
N PHE A 1016 16.77 -20.50 -25.57
CA PHE A 1016 17.24 -20.26 -26.92
C PHE A 1016 16.20 -19.46 -27.69
N HIS A 1017 16.63 -18.36 -28.28
CA HIS A 1017 15.79 -17.44 -29.04
C HIS A 1017 16.08 -17.56 -30.53
N LEU A 1018 15.02 -17.73 -31.33
CA LEU A 1018 15.04 -17.69 -32.78
C LEU A 1018 13.74 -17.05 -33.30
N PRO A 1019 13.80 -15.85 -33.89
CA PRO A 1019 12.64 -15.23 -34.52
C PRO A 1019 12.11 -16.10 -35.67
N THR A 1020 10.85 -16.54 -35.57
CA THR A 1020 10.22 -17.41 -36.58
C THR A 1020 8.78 -16.97 -36.88
N PRO A 1021 8.17 -17.40 -38.00
CA PRO A 1021 6.75 -17.17 -38.28
C PRO A 1021 5.79 -17.89 -37.32
N TYR A 1022 6.30 -18.76 -36.45
CA TYR A 1022 5.50 -19.56 -35.52
C TYR A 1022 5.42 -18.94 -34.12
N GLY A 1023 6.20 -17.90 -33.85
CA GLY A 1023 6.22 -17.24 -32.55
C GLY A 1023 4.87 -16.69 -32.12
N SER A 1024 4.50 -16.90 -30.86
CA SER A 1024 3.26 -16.39 -30.28
C SER A 1024 3.41 -15.94 -28.82
N GLY A 1025 2.41 -15.23 -28.31
CA GLY A 1025 2.42 -14.78 -26.91
C GLY A 1025 3.47 -13.68 -26.63
N PRO A 1026 3.84 -13.48 -25.36
CA PRO A 1026 4.74 -12.39 -24.96
C PRO A 1026 6.21 -12.64 -25.34
N ASN A 1027 6.60 -13.89 -25.57
CA ASN A 1027 7.97 -14.29 -25.91
C ASN A 1027 7.99 -15.11 -27.21
N PRO A 1028 7.70 -14.48 -28.36
CA PRO A 1028 7.48 -15.19 -29.63
C PRO A 1028 8.76 -15.81 -30.20
N ASP A 1029 9.93 -15.39 -29.75
CA ASP A 1029 11.22 -15.87 -30.23
C ASP A 1029 11.77 -17.04 -29.41
N GLN A 1030 11.20 -17.39 -28.25
CA GLN A 1030 11.69 -18.51 -27.45
C GLN A 1030 11.39 -19.85 -28.15
N ALA A 1031 12.45 -20.51 -28.63
CA ALA A 1031 12.35 -21.77 -29.38
C ALA A 1031 12.64 -22.99 -28.49
N PHE A 1032 13.61 -22.91 -27.57
CA PHE A 1032 13.88 -23.99 -26.62
C PHE A 1032 14.06 -23.47 -25.20
N ILE A 1033 13.73 -24.33 -24.24
CA ILE A 1033 14.06 -24.15 -22.83
C ILE A 1033 15.01 -25.26 -22.41
N VAL A 1034 16.18 -24.89 -21.89
CA VAL A 1034 17.08 -25.84 -21.23
C VAL A 1034 16.93 -25.66 -19.71
N SER A 1035 16.64 -26.74 -18.99
CA SER A 1035 16.42 -26.72 -17.53
C SER A 1035 17.25 -27.80 -16.82
N LEU A 1036 18.15 -27.39 -15.93
CA LEU A 1036 18.82 -28.26 -14.96
C LEU A 1036 18.03 -28.27 -13.66
N ASP A 1037 17.54 -29.44 -13.25
CA ASP A 1037 16.72 -29.63 -12.06
C ASP A 1037 17.43 -30.49 -11.03
N SER A 1038 17.58 -29.96 -9.81
CA SER A 1038 18.00 -30.71 -8.62
C SER A 1038 16.82 -30.84 -7.66
N SER A 1039 16.31 -32.06 -7.46
CA SER A 1039 15.06 -32.33 -6.74
C SER A 1039 15.31 -33.14 -5.48
N GLU A 1040 14.87 -32.65 -4.33
CA GLU A 1040 14.74 -33.44 -3.10
C GLU A 1040 13.35 -34.09 -3.03
N ILE A 1041 13.28 -35.37 -2.66
CA ILE A 1041 12.03 -36.14 -2.59
C ILE A 1041 11.60 -36.34 -1.14
N PHE A 1042 10.34 -36.09 -0.82
CA PHE A 1042 9.75 -36.25 0.52
C PHE A 1042 8.46 -37.07 0.48
N ARG A 1043 8.19 -37.82 1.56
CA ARG A 1043 6.86 -38.40 1.81
C ARG A 1043 5.86 -37.27 2.00
N ALA A 1044 4.70 -37.34 1.34
CA ALA A 1044 3.76 -36.23 1.31
C ALA A 1044 3.12 -35.94 2.67
N ALA A 1045 2.54 -36.94 3.35
CA ALA A 1045 1.88 -36.76 4.65
C ALA A 1045 2.74 -35.99 5.70
N PRO A 1046 3.96 -36.42 6.05
CA PRO A 1046 4.77 -35.70 7.03
C PRO A 1046 5.23 -34.32 6.53
N TYR A 1047 5.34 -34.12 5.21
CA TYR A 1047 5.68 -32.81 4.66
C TYR A 1047 4.53 -31.81 4.73
N LEU A 1048 3.30 -32.26 4.47
CA LEU A 1048 2.10 -31.41 4.57
C LEU A 1048 1.78 -31.06 6.02
N GLU A 1049 1.97 -32.01 6.94
CA GLU A 1049 1.90 -31.75 8.39
C GLU A 1049 2.91 -30.67 8.81
N TYR A 1050 4.17 -30.81 8.36
CA TYR A 1050 5.20 -29.79 8.55
C TYR A 1050 4.78 -28.40 8.05
N LEU A 1051 4.20 -28.29 6.84
CA LEU A 1051 3.73 -27.00 6.33
C LEU A 1051 2.58 -26.41 7.18
N SER A 1052 1.68 -27.26 7.65
CA SER A 1052 0.56 -26.86 8.51
C SER A 1052 1.04 -26.29 9.85
N GLU A 1053 1.98 -26.97 10.51
CA GLU A 1053 2.58 -26.52 11.77
C GLU A 1053 3.33 -25.20 11.63
N VAL A 1054 4.11 -25.07 10.55
CA VAL A 1054 4.89 -23.86 10.25
C VAL A 1054 3.95 -22.65 10.14
N ARG A 1055 2.84 -22.80 9.43
CA ARG A 1055 1.84 -21.74 9.26
C ARG A 1055 1.15 -21.35 10.56
N ARG A 1056 0.82 -22.34 11.40
CA ARG A 1056 0.20 -22.12 12.72
C ARG A 1056 1.17 -21.51 13.74
N GLY A 1057 2.47 -21.43 13.39
CA GLY A 1057 3.52 -20.97 14.31
C GLY A 1057 3.76 -21.95 15.46
N THR A 1058 3.30 -23.19 15.34
CA THR A 1058 3.41 -24.24 16.36
C THR A 1058 4.56 -25.20 16.11
N HIS A 1059 5.35 -24.96 15.05
CA HIS A 1059 6.42 -25.86 14.64
C HIS A 1059 7.63 -25.78 15.58
N ASP A 1060 7.93 -26.90 16.25
CA ASP A 1060 9.09 -27.10 17.13
C ASP A 1060 10.10 -28.12 16.57
N GLY A 1061 9.71 -28.90 15.56
CA GLY A 1061 10.53 -29.89 14.85
C GLY A 1061 11.46 -29.31 13.78
N GLY A 1062 12.02 -30.17 12.93
CA GLY A 1062 12.74 -29.78 11.71
C GLY A 1062 12.01 -30.29 10.46
N LYS A 1063 12.29 -29.69 9.29
CA LYS A 1063 11.80 -30.17 7.98
C LYS A 1063 12.03 -31.70 7.87
N PRO A 1064 11.05 -32.49 7.42
CA PRO A 1064 11.23 -33.93 7.22
C PRO A 1064 12.46 -34.25 6.38
N LYS A 1065 13.14 -35.36 6.66
CA LYS A 1065 14.30 -35.80 5.87
C LYS A 1065 13.87 -36.22 4.47
N ALA A 1066 14.65 -35.83 3.46
CA ALA A 1066 14.46 -36.30 2.11
C ALA A 1066 14.71 -37.82 2.06
N VAL A 1067 13.90 -38.54 1.27
CA VAL A 1067 14.04 -39.98 1.04
C VAL A 1067 14.94 -40.30 -0.16
N GLY A 1068 15.25 -39.31 -0.99
CA GLY A 1068 16.06 -39.42 -2.17
C GLY A 1068 16.24 -38.08 -2.87
N GLU A 1069 17.13 -38.05 -3.86
CA GLU A 1069 17.44 -36.88 -4.68
C GLU A 1069 17.48 -37.28 -6.17
N LEU A 1070 17.16 -36.34 -7.06
CA LEU A 1070 17.23 -36.51 -8.51
C LEU A 1070 17.93 -35.29 -9.13
N LEU A 1071 18.87 -35.55 -10.05
CA LEU A 1071 19.51 -34.52 -10.86
C LEU A 1071 19.22 -34.81 -12.34
N GLU A 1072 18.57 -33.88 -13.02
CA GLU A 1072 18.12 -34.05 -14.40
C GLU A 1072 18.37 -32.81 -15.24
N ILE A 1073 18.64 -33.01 -16.53
CA ILE A 1073 18.73 -31.96 -17.54
C ILE A 1073 17.67 -32.20 -18.61
N GLU A 1074 16.94 -31.16 -18.97
CA GLU A 1074 15.80 -31.21 -19.88
C GLU A 1074 15.95 -30.13 -20.95
N VAL A 1075 15.73 -30.48 -22.22
CA VAL A 1075 15.60 -29.55 -23.33
C VAL A 1075 14.17 -29.68 -23.86
N GLU A 1076 13.36 -28.65 -23.66
CA GLU A 1076 11.97 -28.57 -24.09
C GLU A 1076 11.86 -27.77 -25.39
N PHE A 1077 11.10 -28.27 -26.37
CA PHE A 1077 10.68 -27.47 -27.53
C PHE A 1077 9.59 -26.50 -27.09
N GLU A 1078 9.93 -25.21 -26.99
CA GLU A 1078 9.08 -24.23 -26.33
C GLU A 1078 7.76 -24.02 -27.08
N ARG A 1079 6.69 -24.00 -26.29
CA ARG A 1079 5.31 -24.03 -26.75
C ARG A 1079 4.86 -22.89 -27.66
N ASN A 1080 5.39 -21.69 -27.47
CA ASN A 1080 5.03 -20.50 -28.22
C ASN A 1080 5.41 -20.66 -29.70
N VAL A 1081 6.35 -21.56 -30.00
CA VAL A 1081 6.75 -21.98 -31.34
C VAL A 1081 6.15 -23.35 -31.69
N SER A 1082 6.35 -24.36 -30.83
CA SER A 1082 5.94 -25.76 -31.09
C SER A 1082 4.42 -25.91 -31.27
N ASP A 1083 3.60 -25.33 -30.38
CA ASP A 1083 2.14 -25.49 -30.42
C ASP A 1083 1.53 -24.80 -31.65
N VAL A 1084 2.12 -23.69 -32.09
CA VAL A 1084 1.68 -22.97 -33.29
C VAL A 1084 2.04 -23.74 -34.55
N LEU A 1085 3.25 -24.27 -34.62
CA LEU A 1085 3.70 -25.09 -35.74
C LEU A 1085 2.84 -26.35 -35.89
N ASP A 1086 2.57 -27.06 -34.80
CA ASP A 1086 1.69 -28.24 -34.84
C ASP A 1086 0.27 -27.90 -35.25
N ARG A 1087 -0.27 -26.78 -34.76
CA ARG A 1087 -1.60 -26.31 -35.17
C ARG A 1087 -1.65 -26.02 -36.67
N GLN A 1088 -0.64 -25.33 -37.21
CA GLN A 1088 -0.55 -25.08 -38.65
C GLN A 1088 -0.42 -26.40 -39.44
N ILE A 1089 0.36 -27.37 -38.96
CA ILE A 1089 0.48 -28.71 -39.58
C ILE A 1089 -0.87 -29.44 -39.62
N LEU A 1090 -1.66 -29.34 -38.54
CA LEU A 1090 -2.96 -29.99 -38.40
C LEU A 1090 -4.06 -29.32 -39.24
N GLU A 1091 -4.04 -27.98 -39.34
CA GLU A 1091 -5.04 -27.20 -40.06
C GLU A 1091 -4.75 -27.06 -41.57
N GLU A 1092 -3.51 -27.32 -42.00
CA GLU A 1092 -3.10 -27.19 -43.41
C GLU A 1092 -3.75 -28.25 -44.31
N LYS A 1093 -4.36 -27.79 -45.39
CA LYS A 1093 -5.08 -28.63 -46.36
C LYS A 1093 -4.22 -28.99 -47.57
N SER A 1094 -3.19 -28.20 -47.87
CA SER A 1094 -2.26 -28.46 -48.98
C SER A 1094 -1.16 -29.43 -48.54
N GLU A 1095 -1.09 -30.59 -49.17
CA GLU A 1095 -0.08 -31.63 -48.85
C GLU A 1095 1.36 -31.11 -49.00
N SER A 1096 1.65 -30.38 -50.08
CA SER A 1096 2.98 -29.78 -50.30
C SER A 1096 3.38 -28.76 -49.24
N ARG A 1097 2.42 -27.98 -48.72
CA ARG A 1097 2.69 -27.00 -47.66
C ARG A 1097 2.80 -27.68 -46.30
N ARG A 1098 2.02 -28.73 -46.07
CA ARG A 1098 2.11 -29.57 -44.89
C ARG A 1098 3.47 -30.28 -44.79
N GLU A 1099 3.99 -30.79 -45.90
CA GLU A 1099 5.35 -31.36 -45.97
C GLU A 1099 6.43 -30.33 -45.60
N VAL A 1100 6.31 -29.09 -46.07
CA VAL A 1100 7.22 -28.00 -45.68
C VAL A 1100 7.16 -27.73 -44.17
N LEU A 1101 5.96 -27.63 -43.59
CA LEU A 1101 5.80 -27.42 -42.14
C LEU A 1101 6.35 -28.59 -41.31
N LEU A 1102 6.14 -29.83 -41.77
CA LEU A 1102 6.74 -31.02 -41.16
C LEU A 1102 8.27 -30.96 -41.23
N ALA A 1103 8.84 -30.59 -42.37
CA ALA A 1103 10.29 -30.42 -42.51
C ALA A 1103 10.84 -29.32 -41.58
N HIS A 1104 10.10 -28.24 -41.35
CA HIS A 1104 10.48 -27.21 -40.38
C HIS A 1104 10.49 -27.78 -38.96
N ARG A 1105 9.49 -28.58 -38.58
CA ARG A 1105 9.45 -29.25 -37.28
C ARG A 1105 10.64 -30.18 -37.09
N GLU A 1106 10.97 -30.99 -38.10
CA GLU A 1106 12.13 -31.89 -38.04
C GLU A 1106 13.46 -31.14 -37.85
N LYS A 1107 13.62 -29.95 -38.44
CA LYS A 1107 14.80 -29.10 -38.21
C LYS A 1107 14.90 -28.62 -36.76
N PHE A 1108 13.79 -28.21 -36.15
CA PHE A 1108 13.77 -27.87 -34.72
C PHE A 1108 14.06 -29.10 -33.85
N LEU A 1109 13.48 -30.27 -34.16
CA LEU A 1109 13.76 -31.49 -33.41
C LEU A 1109 15.23 -31.93 -33.54
N HIS A 1110 15.84 -31.73 -34.70
CA HIS A 1110 17.28 -31.92 -34.88
C HIS A 1110 18.07 -31.00 -33.96
N ASP A 1111 17.79 -29.70 -33.97
CA ASP A 1111 18.49 -28.71 -33.14
C ASP A 1111 18.29 -28.98 -31.65
N GLN A 1112 17.10 -29.42 -31.23
CA GLN A 1112 16.83 -29.87 -29.85
C GLN A 1112 17.78 -31.01 -29.43
N LYS A 1113 18.00 -31.99 -30.31
CA LYS A 1113 18.93 -33.09 -30.08
C LYS A 1113 20.38 -32.62 -30.05
N THR A 1114 20.74 -31.68 -30.93
CA THR A 1114 22.07 -31.06 -30.97
C THR A 1114 22.37 -30.31 -29.66
N ILE A 1115 21.41 -29.56 -29.11
CA ILE A 1115 21.54 -28.91 -27.80
C ILE A 1115 21.87 -29.96 -26.73
N MET A 1116 21.10 -31.05 -26.66
CA MET A 1116 21.34 -32.10 -25.66
C MET A 1116 22.69 -32.78 -25.84
N ALA A 1117 23.16 -32.99 -27.08
CA ALA A 1117 24.47 -33.56 -27.34
C ALA A 1117 25.62 -32.66 -26.85
N VAL A 1118 25.52 -31.34 -27.05
CA VAL A 1118 26.47 -30.35 -26.53
C VAL A 1118 26.53 -30.41 -25.00
N ILE A 1119 25.36 -30.48 -24.35
CA ILE A 1119 25.26 -30.60 -22.89
C ILE A 1119 25.90 -31.89 -22.40
N ALA A 1120 25.54 -33.03 -22.99
CA ALA A 1120 26.07 -34.34 -22.60
C ALA A 1120 27.59 -34.40 -22.73
N GLN A 1121 28.16 -33.80 -23.78
CA GLN A 1121 29.61 -33.68 -23.93
C GLN A 1121 30.23 -32.86 -22.80
N ALA A 1122 29.67 -31.69 -22.49
CA ALA A 1122 30.19 -30.82 -21.43
C ALA A 1122 30.13 -31.50 -20.04
N LEU A 1123 29.08 -32.28 -19.78
CA LEU A 1123 28.95 -33.06 -18.55
C LEU A 1123 29.94 -34.23 -18.51
N ALA A 1124 30.19 -34.90 -19.63
CA ALA A 1124 31.18 -35.96 -19.71
C ALA A 1124 32.61 -35.45 -19.45
N GLU A 1125 32.93 -34.21 -19.88
CA GLU A 1125 34.21 -33.55 -19.57
C GLU A 1125 34.41 -33.30 -18.05
N LEU A 1126 33.33 -33.34 -17.26
CA LEU A 1126 33.36 -33.26 -15.79
C LEU A 1126 33.34 -34.63 -15.09
N ASP A 1127 33.52 -35.73 -15.83
CA ASP A 1127 33.33 -37.11 -15.37
C ASP A 1127 31.89 -37.40 -14.87
N LEU A 1128 30.88 -36.67 -15.35
CA LEU A 1128 29.49 -36.95 -14.99
C LEU A 1128 28.87 -37.93 -15.98
N GLU A 1129 28.26 -39.00 -15.46
CA GLU A 1129 27.54 -39.97 -16.29
C GLU A 1129 26.15 -39.41 -16.58
N VAL A 1130 25.78 -39.37 -17.86
CA VAL A 1130 24.50 -38.86 -18.33
C VAL A 1130 23.74 -40.01 -18.99
N LEU A 1131 22.54 -40.30 -18.49
CA LEU A 1131 21.74 -41.43 -18.93
C LEU A 1131 20.38 -40.97 -19.51
N PRO A 1132 19.93 -41.56 -20.62
CA PRO A 1132 18.54 -41.45 -21.11
C PRO A 1132 17.52 -41.60 -19.98
N ALA A 1133 16.72 -40.56 -19.74
CA ALA A 1133 15.63 -40.62 -18.77
C ALA A 1133 14.34 -41.06 -19.49
N SER A 1134 13.98 -42.33 -19.31
CA SER A 1134 12.77 -42.94 -19.90
C SER A 1134 11.53 -42.88 -18.99
N LYS A 1135 11.60 -42.12 -17.89
CA LYS A 1135 10.54 -42.04 -16.88
C LYS A 1135 10.32 -40.60 -16.46
N SER A 1136 9.09 -40.24 -16.15
CA SER A 1136 8.78 -38.92 -15.59
C SER A 1136 9.39 -38.75 -14.20
N LYS A 1137 9.62 -37.50 -13.77
CA LYS A 1137 10.07 -37.18 -12.40
C LYS A 1137 9.21 -37.85 -11.33
N TYR A 1138 7.89 -37.87 -11.55
CA TYR A 1138 6.93 -38.47 -10.64
C TYR A 1138 7.18 -39.97 -10.45
N VAL A 1139 7.29 -40.73 -11.55
CA VAL A 1139 7.54 -42.18 -11.52
C VAL A 1139 8.89 -42.46 -10.83
N GLN A 1140 9.94 -41.70 -11.16
CA GLN A 1140 11.26 -41.85 -10.52
C GLN A 1140 11.21 -41.57 -9.01
N ALA A 1141 10.44 -40.56 -8.59
CA ALA A 1141 10.28 -40.23 -7.17
C ALA A 1141 9.49 -41.30 -6.40
N MET A 1142 8.44 -41.86 -7.00
CA MET A 1142 7.71 -43.00 -6.44
C MET A 1142 8.60 -44.24 -6.29
N GLU A 1143 9.47 -44.52 -7.28
CA GLU A 1143 10.45 -45.61 -7.17
C GLU A 1143 11.49 -45.38 -6.06
N ALA A 1144 11.89 -44.13 -5.81
CA ALA A 1144 12.75 -43.79 -4.68
C ALA A 1144 12.03 -44.01 -3.34
N LEU A 1145 10.76 -43.61 -3.24
CA LEU A 1145 9.91 -43.85 -2.06
C LEU A 1145 9.74 -45.34 -1.77
N LYS A 1146 9.42 -46.14 -2.80
CA LYS A 1146 9.26 -47.59 -2.69
C LYS A 1146 10.54 -48.25 -2.23
N ARG A 1147 11.70 -47.88 -2.79
CA ARG A 1147 13.02 -48.37 -2.35
C ARG A 1147 13.31 -48.04 -0.88
N ALA A 1148 13.01 -46.80 -0.46
CA ALA A 1148 13.17 -46.36 0.93
C ALA A 1148 12.13 -46.96 1.90
N GLY A 1149 11.03 -47.53 1.39
CA GLY A 1149 10.02 -48.26 2.16
C GLY A 1149 10.33 -49.76 2.29
N SER A 1150 10.97 -50.35 1.27
CA SER A 1150 11.41 -51.76 1.26
C SER A 1150 12.66 -52.04 2.11
N SER A 1151 13.31 -51.02 2.66
CA SER A 1151 14.34 -51.18 3.70
C SER A 1151 13.69 -51.18 5.09
N ARG A 1152 13.12 -52.33 5.48
CA ARG A 1152 12.86 -52.68 6.87
C ARG A 1152 13.48 -54.02 7.17
#